data_AF-A0A811PEI0-F1
#
_entry.id   AF-A0A811PEI0-F1
#
_cell.length_a   1.000
_cell.length_b   1.000
_cell.length_c   1.000
_cell.angle_alpha   90.00
_cell.angle_beta   90.00
_cell.angle_gamma   90.00
#
_symmetry.space_group_name_H-M   'P 1'
#
loop_
_entity.id
_entity.type
_entity.pdbx_description
1 polymer ?
#
loop_
_entity_poly.entity_id
_entity_poly.type
_entity_poly.pdbx_seq_one_letter_code
_entity_poly.pdbx_strand_id
1 'polypeptide(L)'
;MDRQPPTALLSPQEWEQLLDDFASSSNPSRRDRWLHLPLLDLAVSSLLRRDLPSHLKPLLLSLVDDHLPPPLPSSLPALLASLLSFPPDHPLRDHLLVTVVSAFASALAAPISRDHEAPHLAALVDALLAAANRPNHAPDRAARALACDALRALDAALPGLLAEALGHLYALAAAERSPAAQSYLLLLASAARHAVRLGRLASGASILAVAGPPTPFAVPAHLLSPLAAPGASVAPPSEVNVRDTRKVLALLMDRPQVLTPAAAMEMMAILAEVASAVLQWAPAIAAHIKVQFGGMVHSSSPMLLHSLLTLFVQFPDAFGAEDERTMAHRLALAAREVHRPLAVRLLALHWLLGSGKFRNLVPGLARWFYPAVFDPLALKAKKLDCLAYVAAGVDGEKVAAADRASDQATRLLDDGLVCVSAFRWLPAWSTETGVAFRALHSVLVGAAPHSTDGTSCSGARELLNSTIFHHLQAILVDMASEHQGLVPVIADFTNRLLACNSHRWAGERLLRTLDECLLPRLEPGYQLASYYPIFEKIAQNETVPQHHLIELLTKQMVSLTKKHGPDTELKSWSQGSKVVGICRVMLKHHHSSHIFLPLSHLLVLTIESFPDLEVRDHARICLRMLSCVPGKKLRHIMGVGEQPSGVTPSHPGSLYDIPSPRAAQDLKSMPDLASYIHLERVVPLIVKQSWALTLPNFSVQSRPSGSILSIQDVSSAPSEQENPTGPTIERIGYRQETLRVMDSKVTITFSSSAHFGKIPSCHIPFILGEPPGSGMDIVPIDNQNREESSYCASVTIELEPQEPSPGLIDVSVEANTENCQVLSGSLKPITVGIEDMFLKASVPPDTPREGVAMYYQDLFHALWEACDSSTNTGRETFPLSGGKGSAVIDGTRSVKLLEVTPKVLIGAVERYLASFVVSVSGGSLVTILRGNGVIKNVMWEENVPDASVGADALVPYSPDNNLQLHLIDDEDIGVGAERYGHESKREMGTMRVMIFLPPRYHLLFLLEVGRASTLVRIRTDHWPCLAYVDEYLEALIS
;
A
#
# COMPACT_ATOMS: atom_id res chain seq x y z
N MET A 1 -1.27 -54.03 43.12
CA MET A 1 -1.05 -54.04 41.66
C MET A 1 -1.39 -52.66 41.18
N ASP A 2 -0.40 -51.86 40.79
CA ASP A 2 -0.53 -50.69 39.93
C ASP A 2 0.88 -50.47 39.35
N ARG A 3 1.14 -51.16 38.24
CA ARG A 3 2.40 -50.99 37.49
C ARG A 3 2.21 -49.78 36.58
N GLN A 4 3.04 -48.75 36.78
CA GLN A 4 3.27 -47.70 35.80
C GLN A 4 3.55 -48.34 34.41
N PRO A 5 3.00 -47.80 33.31
CA PRO A 5 3.37 -48.26 31.98
C PRO A 5 4.84 -47.88 31.71
N PRO A 6 5.61 -48.71 30.98
CA PRO A 6 6.98 -48.36 30.62
C PRO A 6 6.93 -47.19 29.63
N THR A 7 7.61 -46.10 29.95
CA THR A 7 7.88 -45.01 28.99
C THR A 7 8.76 -45.59 27.87
N ALA A 8 8.18 -45.80 26.69
CA ALA A 8 8.93 -46.26 25.53
C ALA A 8 9.96 -45.19 25.14
N LEU A 9 11.25 -45.50 25.34
CA LEU A 9 12.36 -44.63 24.96
C LEU A 9 12.60 -44.76 23.47
N LEU A 10 12.53 -43.65 22.74
CA LEU A 10 12.85 -43.62 21.31
C LEU A 10 14.36 -43.85 21.09
N SER A 11 14.67 -44.63 20.07
CA SER A 11 16.04 -44.84 19.58
C SER A 11 16.55 -43.62 18.79
N PRO A 12 17.86 -43.44 18.60
CA PRO A 12 18.41 -42.33 17.81
C PRO A 12 17.86 -42.28 16.37
N GLN A 13 17.65 -43.44 15.75
CA GLN A 13 17.10 -43.54 14.38
C GLN A 13 15.62 -43.14 14.30
N GLU A 14 14.84 -43.44 15.34
CA GLU A 14 13.45 -42.99 15.43
C GLU A 14 13.36 -41.48 15.67
N TRP A 15 14.32 -40.90 16.40
CA TRP A 15 14.42 -39.44 16.54
C TRP A 15 14.78 -38.74 15.23
N GLU A 16 15.70 -39.28 14.43
CA GLU A 16 16.03 -38.76 13.09
C GLU A 16 14.80 -38.77 12.17
N GLN A 17 14.06 -39.88 12.14
CA GLN A 17 12.84 -40.00 11.33
C GLN A 17 11.74 -39.04 11.77
N LEU A 18 11.58 -38.83 13.08
CA LEU A 18 10.62 -37.88 13.62
C LEU A 18 10.99 -36.44 13.22
N LEU A 19 12.26 -36.06 13.34
CA LEU A 19 12.72 -34.71 12.97
C LEU A 19 12.54 -34.43 11.47
N ASP A 20 12.83 -35.40 10.60
CA ASP A 20 12.59 -35.29 9.16
C ASP A 20 11.10 -35.13 8.81
N ASP A 21 10.23 -35.86 9.51
CA ASP A 21 8.77 -35.77 9.33
C ASP A 21 8.22 -34.40 9.76
N PHE A 22 8.79 -33.77 10.80
CA PHE A 22 8.42 -32.42 11.23
C PHE A 22 8.99 -31.33 10.30
N ALA A 23 10.22 -31.49 9.79
CA ALA A 23 10.86 -30.55 8.86
C ALA A 23 10.20 -30.49 7.48
N SER A 24 9.60 -31.60 7.00
CA SER A 24 8.90 -31.62 5.71
C SER A 24 7.52 -30.93 5.78
N SER A 25 7.42 -29.69 5.31
CA SER A 25 6.18 -28.88 5.34
C SER A 25 5.05 -29.38 4.42
N SER A 26 5.29 -30.45 3.65
CA SER A 26 4.44 -30.85 2.52
C SER A 26 3.35 -31.89 2.84
N ASN A 27 3.32 -32.50 4.04
CA ASN A 27 2.31 -33.51 4.38
C ASN A 27 1.96 -33.59 5.88
N PRO A 28 0.79 -33.10 6.32
CA PRO A 28 0.36 -33.16 7.73
C PRO A 28 0.15 -34.59 8.26
N SER A 29 -0.20 -35.53 7.38
CA SER A 29 -0.46 -36.95 7.73
C SER A 29 0.75 -37.73 8.25
N ARG A 30 1.97 -37.24 8.03
CA ARG A 30 3.20 -37.83 8.59
C ARG A 30 3.40 -37.42 10.05
N ARG A 31 3.08 -36.17 10.39
CA ARG A 31 3.17 -35.64 11.76
C ARG A 31 2.19 -36.32 12.71
N ASP A 32 0.97 -36.59 12.23
CA ASP A 32 -0.08 -37.27 13.01
C ASP A 32 0.34 -38.65 13.53
N ARG A 33 1.31 -39.30 12.88
CA ARG A 33 1.87 -40.58 13.33
C ARG A 33 2.58 -40.48 14.67
N TRP A 34 3.09 -39.31 15.05
CA TRP A 34 3.90 -39.14 16.26
C TRP A 34 3.14 -38.45 17.41
N LEU A 35 2.01 -37.79 17.11
CA LEU A 35 1.22 -37.01 18.08
C LEU A 35 0.57 -37.84 19.22
N HIS A 36 0.53 -39.17 19.09
CA HIS A 36 0.02 -40.06 20.13
C HIS A 36 1.04 -40.31 21.26
N LEU A 37 2.29 -39.90 21.09
CA LEU A 37 3.36 -40.03 22.08
C LEU A 37 3.49 -38.73 22.90
N PRO A 38 3.92 -38.79 24.18
CA PRO A 38 4.26 -37.62 24.97
C PRO A 38 5.61 -37.05 24.52
N LEU A 39 5.63 -36.46 23.32
CA LEU A 39 6.85 -36.03 22.61
C LEU A 39 7.69 -35.04 23.42
N LEU A 40 7.05 -34.17 24.21
CA LEU A 40 7.74 -33.21 25.06
C LEU A 40 8.49 -33.90 26.21
N ASP A 41 7.84 -34.77 26.98
CA ASP A 41 8.47 -35.49 28.08
C ASP A 41 9.57 -36.44 27.57
N LEU A 42 9.37 -37.03 26.39
CA LEU A 42 10.36 -37.88 25.72
C LEU A 42 11.56 -37.07 25.20
N ALA A 43 11.35 -35.88 24.64
CA ALA A 43 12.42 -34.99 24.20
C ALA A 43 13.26 -34.51 25.40
N VAL A 44 12.60 -34.03 26.46
CA VAL A 44 13.27 -33.54 27.68
C VAL A 44 14.07 -34.64 28.38
N SER A 45 13.51 -35.85 28.50
CA SER A 45 14.24 -36.99 29.06
C SER A 45 15.38 -37.48 28.15
N SER A 46 15.27 -37.29 26.83
CA SER A 46 16.32 -37.65 25.86
C SER A 46 17.46 -36.63 25.81
N LEU A 47 17.27 -35.39 26.26
CA LEU A 47 18.37 -34.41 26.38
C LEU A 47 19.39 -34.80 27.45
N LEU A 48 18.91 -35.44 28.53
CA LEU A 48 19.72 -35.96 29.66
C LEU A 48 20.51 -37.23 29.31
N ARG A 49 20.19 -37.88 28.19
CA ARG A 49 20.83 -39.12 27.73
C ARG A 49 22.24 -38.86 27.21
N ARG A 50 23.20 -39.67 27.68
CA ARG A 50 24.60 -39.63 27.21
C ARG A 50 24.83 -40.44 25.94
N ASP A 51 23.89 -41.33 25.61
CA ASP A 51 23.87 -42.24 24.47
C ASP A 51 23.30 -41.61 23.20
N LEU A 52 22.65 -40.44 23.28
CA LEU A 52 22.14 -39.72 22.12
C LEU A 52 23.28 -38.96 21.40
N PRO A 53 23.40 -39.07 20.06
CA PRO A 53 24.35 -38.29 19.26
C PRO A 53 24.28 -36.78 19.54
N SER A 54 25.43 -36.11 19.59
CA SER A 54 25.52 -34.67 19.89
C SER A 54 24.80 -33.78 18.87
N HIS A 55 24.72 -34.20 17.61
CA HIS A 55 24.05 -33.46 16.54
C HIS A 55 22.51 -33.51 16.63
N LEU A 56 21.93 -34.51 17.31
CA LEU A 56 20.47 -34.60 17.50
C LEU A 56 19.97 -33.70 18.62
N LYS A 57 20.78 -33.44 19.65
CA LYS A 57 20.40 -32.58 20.79
C LYS A 57 19.93 -31.17 20.39
N PRO A 58 20.60 -30.41 19.50
CA PRO A 58 20.09 -29.11 19.04
C PRO A 58 18.81 -29.23 18.21
N LEU A 59 18.68 -30.27 17.38
CA LEU A 59 17.48 -30.51 16.59
C LEU A 59 16.26 -30.84 17.47
N LEU A 60 16.48 -31.57 18.56
CA LEU A 60 15.45 -31.81 19.58
C LEU A 60 15.04 -30.52 20.31
N LEU A 61 15.96 -29.59 20.54
CA LEU A 61 15.63 -28.29 21.14
C LEU A 61 14.80 -27.42 20.19
N SER A 62 15.17 -27.35 18.91
CA SER A 62 14.35 -26.66 17.89
C SER A 62 12.95 -27.29 17.74
N LEU A 63 12.85 -28.62 17.81
CA LEU A 63 11.54 -29.30 17.82
C LEU A 63 10.68 -28.88 19.03
N VAL A 64 11.29 -28.73 20.20
CA VAL A 64 10.61 -28.28 21.42
C VAL A 64 10.16 -26.82 21.31
N ASP A 65 10.98 -25.94 20.75
CA ASP A 65 10.68 -24.51 20.63
C ASP A 65 9.69 -24.19 19.48
N ASP A 66 9.76 -24.88 18.34
CA ASP A 66 9.01 -24.52 17.12
C ASP A 66 7.69 -25.30 16.93
N HIS A 67 7.59 -26.51 17.50
CA HIS A 67 6.55 -27.47 17.11
C HIS A 67 5.78 -28.12 18.26
N LEU A 68 6.23 -27.97 19.51
CA LEU A 68 5.57 -28.56 20.67
C LEU A 68 4.80 -27.51 21.51
N PRO A 69 3.67 -27.89 22.14
CA PRO A 69 2.90 -27.00 23.01
C PRO A 69 3.73 -26.57 24.24
N PRO A 70 3.38 -25.42 24.87
CA PRO A 70 4.14 -24.91 26.00
C PRO A 70 4.23 -25.96 27.12
N PRO A 71 5.41 -26.10 27.76
CA PRO A 71 5.66 -27.16 28.69
C PRO A 71 4.77 -27.10 29.93
N LEU A 72 4.28 -28.27 30.35
CA LEU A 72 3.45 -28.40 31.56
C LEU A 72 4.34 -28.24 32.80
N PRO A 73 3.84 -27.71 33.94
CA PRO A 73 4.62 -27.54 35.17
C PRO A 73 5.36 -28.80 35.66
N SER A 74 4.84 -29.99 35.33
CA SER A 74 5.47 -31.29 35.64
C SER A 74 6.79 -31.57 34.91
N SER A 75 7.04 -30.91 33.77
CA SER A 75 8.24 -31.09 32.94
C SER A 75 9.39 -30.14 33.31
N LEU A 76 9.10 -29.07 34.06
CA LEU A 76 10.06 -28.05 34.48
C LEU A 76 11.25 -28.58 35.31
N PRO A 77 11.07 -29.53 36.26
CA PRO A 77 12.20 -30.07 37.03
C PRO A 77 13.19 -30.85 36.17
N ALA A 78 12.70 -31.58 35.16
CA ALA A 78 13.55 -32.36 34.26
C ALA A 78 14.33 -31.45 33.30
N LEU A 79 13.70 -30.38 32.82
CA LEU A 79 14.34 -29.31 32.05
C LEU A 79 15.44 -28.57 32.85
N LEU A 80 15.14 -28.21 34.10
CA LEU A 80 16.11 -27.62 35.02
C LEU A 80 17.29 -28.58 35.27
N ALA A 81 17.02 -29.84 35.56
CA ALA A 81 18.05 -30.86 35.76
C ALA A 81 18.94 -31.04 34.52
N SER A 82 18.35 -30.95 33.32
CA SER A 82 19.10 -30.95 32.06
C SER A 82 20.07 -29.78 32.00
N LEU A 83 19.60 -28.55 32.23
CA LEU A 83 20.44 -27.35 32.24
C LEU A 83 21.60 -27.43 33.23
N LEU A 84 21.33 -27.90 34.45
CA LEU A 84 22.35 -28.04 35.50
C LEU A 84 23.36 -29.16 35.23
N SER A 85 23.01 -30.13 34.38
CA SER A 85 23.90 -31.24 34.02
C SER A 85 24.96 -30.87 32.98
N PHE A 86 24.74 -29.80 32.18
CA PHE A 86 25.70 -29.36 31.16
C PHE A 86 26.79 -28.45 31.75
N PRO A 87 28.08 -28.64 31.36
CA PRO A 87 29.16 -27.72 31.70
C PRO A 87 28.86 -26.29 31.26
N PRO A 88 29.36 -25.26 31.97
CA PRO A 88 29.16 -23.85 31.61
C PRO A 88 29.67 -23.50 30.21
N ASP A 89 30.69 -24.21 29.73
CA ASP A 89 31.34 -23.94 28.44
C ASP A 89 30.71 -24.71 27.26
N HIS A 90 29.62 -25.45 27.48
CA HIS A 90 29.01 -26.27 26.44
C HIS A 90 28.13 -25.41 25.50
N PRO A 91 28.30 -25.45 24.17
CA PRO A 91 27.58 -24.56 23.23
C PRO A 91 26.06 -24.71 23.29
N LEU A 92 25.56 -25.94 23.53
CA LEU A 92 24.12 -26.20 23.70
C LEU A 92 23.52 -25.62 24.99
N ARG A 93 24.33 -25.21 25.96
CA ARG A 93 23.83 -24.69 27.24
C ARG A 93 23.10 -23.36 27.06
N ASP A 94 23.56 -22.52 26.15
CA ASP A 94 22.94 -21.22 25.87
C ASP A 94 21.55 -21.39 25.23
N HIS A 95 21.44 -22.30 24.26
CA HIS A 95 20.17 -22.62 23.61
C HIS A 95 19.19 -23.28 24.60
N LEU A 96 19.67 -24.26 25.37
CA LEU A 96 18.90 -24.90 26.43
C LEU A 96 18.44 -23.92 27.51
N LEU A 97 19.26 -22.91 27.84
CA LEU A 97 18.87 -21.89 28.81
C LEU A 97 17.68 -21.07 28.30
N VAL A 98 17.65 -20.70 27.02
CA VAL A 98 16.51 -19.99 26.41
C VAL A 98 15.25 -20.84 26.48
N THR A 99 15.32 -22.10 26.09
CA THR A 99 14.19 -23.06 26.15
C THR A 99 13.70 -23.28 27.58
N VAL A 100 14.60 -23.38 28.56
CA VAL A 100 14.22 -23.53 29.98
C VAL A 100 13.55 -22.25 30.49
N VAL A 101 14.05 -21.08 30.14
CA VAL A 101 13.48 -19.81 30.59
C VAL A 101 12.12 -19.56 29.96
N SER A 102 11.95 -19.82 28.65
CA SER A 102 10.66 -19.72 27.96
C SER A 102 9.64 -20.71 28.54
N ALA A 103 10.09 -21.92 28.89
CA ALA A 103 9.29 -22.93 29.57
C ALA A 103 8.77 -22.45 30.93
N PHE A 104 9.66 -21.95 31.80
CA PHE A 104 9.28 -21.43 33.11
C PHE A 104 8.39 -20.18 33.00
N ALA A 105 8.67 -19.29 32.04
CA ALA A 105 7.90 -18.07 31.80
C ALA A 105 6.48 -18.34 31.29
N SER A 106 6.28 -19.40 30.51
CA SER A 106 4.96 -19.78 29.97
C SER A 106 4.15 -20.66 30.93
N ALA A 107 4.81 -21.55 31.67
CA ALA A 107 4.16 -22.50 32.57
C ALA A 107 3.72 -21.90 33.91
N LEU A 108 4.41 -20.85 34.39
CA LEU A 108 4.14 -20.25 35.70
C LEU A 108 3.23 -19.03 35.58
N ALA A 109 2.16 -19.00 36.39
CA ALA A 109 1.32 -17.83 36.59
C ALA A 109 1.08 -17.60 38.09
N ALA A 110 1.06 -16.34 38.53
CA ALA A 110 0.80 -16.02 39.92
C ALA A 110 -0.69 -16.33 40.28
N PRO A 111 -0.99 -16.93 41.45
CA PRO A 111 -0.08 -17.32 42.53
C PRO A 111 0.62 -18.68 42.30
N ILE A 112 1.91 -18.73 42.66
CA ILE A 112 2.78 -19.91 42.48
C ILE A 112 2.62 -20.90 43.64
N SER A 113 2.66 -22.20 43.34
CA SER A 113 2.61 -23.26 44.36
C SER A 113 3.88 -23.29 45.21
N ARG A 114 3.74 -23.11 46.54
CA ARG A 114 4.86 -23.06 47.49
C ARG A 114 5.70 -24.34 47.53
N ASP A 115 5.05 -25.50 47.38
CA ASP A 115 5.71 -26.78 47.62
C ASP A 115 6.28 -27.41 46.34
N HIS A 116 5.73 -27.08 45.17
CA HIS A 116 6.05 -27.74 43.90
C HIS A 116 6.80 -26.85 42.92
N GLU A 117 6.43 -25.56 42.78
CA GLU A 117 6.94 -24.69 41.71
C GLU A 117 7.99 -23.71 42.23
N ALA A 118 7.76 -23.14 43.42
CA ALA A 118 8.66 -22.18 44.07
C ALA A 118 10.11 -22.69 44.26
N PRO A 119 10.39 -23.95 44.68
CA PRO A 119 11.78 -24.41 44.86
C PRO A 119 12.53 -24.55 43.54
N HIS A 120 11.86 -24.96 42.45
CA HIS A 120 12.47 -25.10 41.14
C HIS A 120 12.74 -23.74 40.50
N LEU A 121 11.82 -22.79 40.66
CA LEU A 121 12.03 -21.40 40.26
C LEU A 121 13.18 -20.76 41.04
N ALA A 122 13.24 -20.98 42.36
CA ALA A 122 14.35 -20.49 43.19
C ALA A 122 15.70 -21.07 42.74
N ALA A 123 15.77 -22.37 42.46
CA ALA A 123 16.98 -23.01 41.96
C ALA A 123 17.44 -22.46 40.61
N LEU A 124 16.50 -22.16 39.70
CA LEU A 124 16.81 -21.52 38.41
C LEU A 124 17.36 -20.11 38.61
N VAL A 125 16.70 -19.30 39.44
CA VAL A 125 17.13 -17.92 39.74
C VAL A 125 18.49 -17.90 40.45
N ASP A 126 18.73 -18.82 41.39
CA ASP A 126 20.03 -18.98 42.06
C ASP A 126 21.14 -19.31 41.06
N ALA A 127 20.89 -20.25 40.13
CA ALA A 127 21.85 -20.60 39.09
C ALA A 127 22.17 -19.42 38.15
N LEU A 128 21.16 -18.63 37.79
CA LEU A 128 21.31 -17.45 36.94
C LEU A 128 22.02 -16.29 37.66
N LEU A 129 21.67 -16.03 38.91
CA LEU A 129 22.35 -15.04 39.74
C LEU A 129 23.82 -15.44 39.99
N ALA A 130 24.10 -16.73 40.22
CA ALA A 130 25.46 -17.23 40.35
C ALA A 130 26.29 -17.04 39.06
N ALA A 131 25.68 -17.23 37.89
CA ALA A 131 26.32 -16.92 36.61
C ALA A 131 26.59 -15.41 36.46
N ALA A 132 25.61 -14.56 36.80
CA ALA A 132 25.72 -13.11 36.71
C ALA A 132 26.70 -12.48 37.74
N ASN A 133 26.99 -13.15 38.85
CA ASN A 133 27.78 -12.62 39.98
C ASN A 133 29.32 -12.56 39.73
N ARG A 134 29.78 -12.75 38.48
CA ARG A 134 31.19 -12.64 38.08
C ARG A 134 31.43 -11.45 37.14
N PRO A 135 31.27 -10.20 37.61
CA PRO A 135 31.39 -9.05 36.73
C PRO A 135 32.81 -8.94 36.15
N ASN A 136 32.90 -8.46 34.91
CA ASN A 136 34.15 -8.28 34.15
C ASN A 136 34.96 -9.56 33.84
N HIS A 137 34.38 -10.75 34.02
CA HIS A 137 35.03 -11.97 33.59
C HIS A 137 34.89 -12.17 32.07
N ALA A 138 36.02 -12.24 31.37
CA ALA A 138 36.09 -12.25 29.90
C ALA A 138 35.55 -13.52 29.21
N PRO A 139 35.86 -14.76 29.64
CA PRO A 139 35.40 -15.96 28.93
C PRO A 139 33.87 -16.14 29.04
N ASP A 140 33.30 -15.90 30.22
CA ASP A 140 31.86 -16.08 30.48
C ASP A 140 31.01 -14.88 30.01
N ARG A 141 31.54 -13.99 29.15
CA ARG A 141 30.87 -12.72 28.78
C ARG A 141 29.47 -12.92 28.19
N ALA A 142 29.31 -13.91 27.30
CA ALA A 142 28.07 -14.19 26.60
C ALA A 142 27.07 -14.87 27.54
N ALA A 143 27.52 -15.89 28.28
CA ALA A 143 26.74 -16.58 29.29
C ALA A 143 26.21 -15.63 30.38
N ARG A 144 26.99 -14.63 30.81
CA ARG A 144 26.54 -13.61 31.77
C ARG A 144 25.48 -12.68 31.19
N ALA A 145 25.67 -12.19 29.97
CA ALA A 145 24.68 -11.37 29.29
C ALA A 145 23.36 -12.14 29.13
N LEU A 146 23.45 -13.40 28.68
CA LEU A 146 22.30 -14.30 28.53
C LEU A 146 21.63 -14.61 29.87
N ALA A 147 22.40 -14.80 30.95
CA ALA A 147 21.84 -14.98 32.28
C ALA A 147 21.07 -13.74 32.76
N CYS A 148 21.56 -12.53 32.46
CA CYS A 148 20.83 -11.29 32.76
C CYS A 148 19.55 -11.15 31.92
N ASP A 149 19.59 -11.48 30.63
CA ASP A 149 18.42 -11.46 29.77
C ASP A 149 17.39 -12.54 30.16
N ALA A 150 17.85 -13.71 30.60
CA ALA A 150 17.02 -14.77 31.18
C ALA A 150 16.31 -14.33 32.47
N LEU A 151 17.06 -13.72 33.40
CA LEU A 151 16.48 -13.14 34.62
C LEU A 151 15.45 -12.05 34.30
N ARG A 152 15.72 -11.22 33.29
CA ARG A 152 14.80 -10.18 32.82
C ARG A 152 13.52 -10.77 32.22
N ALA A 153 13.62 -11.84 31.44
CA ALA A 153 12.48 -12.54 30.88
C ALA A 153 11.60 -13.18 31.98
N LEU A 154 12.21 -13.80 33.00
CA LEU A 154 11.49 -14.35 34.15
C LEU A 154 10.79 -13.23 34.96
N ASP A 155 11.45 -12.10 35.20
CA ASP A 155 10.85 -10.96 35.91
C ASP A 155 9.76 -10.25 35.08
N ALA A 156 9.78 -10.36 33.75
CA ALA A 156 8.69 -9.89 32.89
C ALA A 156 7.46 -10.82 32.95
N ALA A 157 7.67 -12.14 33.01
CA ALA A 157 6.60 -13.13 33.16
C ALA A 157 6.00 -13.14 34.58
N LEU A 158 6.84 -12.90 35.60
CA LEU A 158 6.46 -12.82 37.02
C LEU A 158 6.86 -11.45 37.59
N PRO A 159 6.06 -10.39 37.37
CA PRO A 159 6.41 -9.02 37.76
C PRO A 159 6.76 -8.89 39.24
N GLY A 160 8.02 -8.53 39.53
CA GLY A 160 8.50 -8.30 40.89
C GLY A 160 9.26 -9.45 41.52
N LEU A 161 9.53 -10.53 40.76
CA LEU A 161 10.41 -11.63 41.17
C LEU A 161 11.74 -11.11 41.71
N LEU A 162 12.35 -10.13 41.04
CA LEU A 162 13.67 -9.60 41.39
C LEU A 162 13.62 -8.33 42.26
N ALA A 163 12.44 -7.92 42.74
CA ALA A 163 12.28 -6.68 43.50
C ALA A 163 13.11 -6.66 44.80
N GLU A 164 13.31 -7.81 45.44
CA GLU A 164 14.09 -7.94 46.68
C GLU A 164 15.61 -8.05 46.44
N ALA A 165 16.02 -8.32 45.19
CA ALA A 165 17.41 -8.40 44.76
C ALA A 165 17.94 -7.09 44.15
N LEU A 166 17.16 -5.99 44.14
CA LEU A 166 17.51 -4.75 43.44
C LEU A 166 18.85 -4.15 43.89
N GLY A 167 19.17 -4.20 45.20
CA GLY A 167 20.45 -3.74 45.73
C GLY A 167 21.66 -4.52 45.17
N HIS A 168 21.50 -5.83 45.00
CA HIS A 168 22.54 -6.70 44.47
C HIS A 168 22.72 -6.46 42.96
N LEU A 169 21.62 -6.35 42.22
CA LEU A 169 21.62 -6.01 40.80
C LEU A 169 22.26 -4.64 40.54
N TYR A 170 22.00 -3.65 41.41
CA TYR A 170 22.65 -2.34 41.34
C TYR A 170 24.17 -2.45 41.50
N ALA A 171 24.64 -3.24 42.46
CA ALA A 171 26.08 -3.46 42.67
C ALA A 171 26.74 -4.14 41.46
N LEU A 172 26.08 -5.14 40.86
CA LEU A 172 26.55 -5.83 39.66
C LEU A 172 26.61 -4.89 38.44
N ALA A 173 25.54 -4.13 38.18
CA ALA A 173 25.50 -3.18 37.06
C ALA A 173 26.51 -2.03 37.22
N ALA A 174 26.79 -1.60 38.46
CA ALA A 174 27.81 -0.59 38.74
C ALA A 174 29.24 -1.13 38.56
N ALA A 175 29.47 -2.40 38.89
CA ALA A 175 30.76 -3.06 38.74
C ALA A 175 31.08 -3.43 37.28
N GLU A 176 30.07 -3.71 36.46
CA GLU A 176 30.25 -4.17 35.09
C GLU A 176 30.76 -3.07 34.14
N ARG A 177 31.90 -3.36 33.48
CA ARG A 177 32.56 -2.51 32.48
C ARG A 177 32.72 -3.20 31.13
N SER A 178 32.43 -4.51 31.02
CA SER A 178 32.50 -5.23 29.74
C SER A 178 31.28 -4.93 28.83
N PRO A 179 31.29 -5.36 27.55
CA PRO A 179 30.15 -5.20 26.64
C PRO A 179 28.84 -5.82 27.16
N ALA A 180 28.90 -6.76 28.11
CA ALA A 180 27.72 -7.32 28.78
C ALA A 180 26.95 -6.27 29.62
N ALA A 181 27.53 -5.09 29.86
CA ALA A 181 26.91 -4.02 30.64
C ALA A 181 25.52 -3.62 30.14
N GLN A 182 25.21 -3.74 28.83
CA GLN A 182 23.86 -3.51 28.32
C GLN A 182 22.82 -4.40 29.02
N SER A 183 23.05 -5.72 29.09
CA SER A 183 22.09 -6.67 29.70
C SER A 183 21.95 -6.46 31.21
N TYR A 184 23.04 -6.09 31.92
CA TYR A 184 22.95 -5.74 33.35
C TYR A 184 22.16 -4.46 33.60
N LEU A 185 22.36 -3.43 32.77
CA LEU A 185 21.61 -2.17 32.89
C LEU A 185 20.12 -2.39 32.60
N LEU A 186 19.78 -3.15 31.56
CA LEU A 186 18.39 -3.49 31.23
C LEU A 186 17.71 -4.31 32.33
N LEU A 187 18.41 -5.28 32.93
CA LEU A 187 17.92 -6.06 34.06
C LEU A 187 17.66 -5.19 35.29
N LEU A 188 18.58 -4.27 35.61
CA LEU A 188 18.39 -3.32 36.70
C LEU A 188 17.19 -2.41 36.44
N ALA A 189 17.03 -1.93 35.20
CA ALA A 189 15.91 -1.08 34.81
C ALA A 189 14.57 -1.81 34.93
N SER A 190 14.46 -3.04 34.43
CA SER A 190 13.23 -3.83 34.51
C SER A 190 12.83 -4.14 35.95
N ALA A 191 13.80 -4.56 36.79
CA ALA A 191 13.56 -4.82 38.20
C ALA A 191 13.13 -3.54 38.95
N ALA A 192 13.74 -2.40 38.64
CA ALA A 192 13.35 -1.11 39.20
C ALA A 192 11.91 -0.72 38.80
N ARG A 193 11.52 -0.92 37.54
CA ARG A 193 10.15 -0.69 37.05
C ARG A 193 9.13 -1.50 37.84
N HIS A 194 9.35 -2.80 38.01
CA HIS A 194 8.42 -3.66 38.74
C HIS A 194 8.38 -3.33 40.24
N ALA A 195 9.52 -2.95 40.84
CA ALA A 195 9.55 -2.47 42.22
C ALA A 195 8.70 -1.20 42.43
N VAL A 196 8.72 -0.27 41.46
CA VAL A 196 7.86 0.93 41.46
C VAL A 196 6.39 0.57 41.31
N ARG A 197 6.03 -0.29 40.34
CA ARG A 197 4.63 -0.74 40.13
C ARG A 197 4.04 -1.45 41.34
N LEU A 198 4.86 -2.17 42.10
CA LEU A 198 4.46 -2.84 43.35
C LEU A 198 4.36 -1.91 44.57
N GLY A 199 4.58 -0.59 44.40
CA GLY A 199 4.43 0.38 45.49
C GLY A 199 5.51 0.28 46.58
N ARG A 200 6.64 -0.39 46.32
CA ARG A 200 7.72 -0.57 47.31
C ARG A 200 8.38 0.74 47.74
N LEU A 201 8.19 1.82 46.98
CA LEU A 201 8.66 3.17 47.33
C LEU A 201 8.10 3.64 48.69
N ALA A 202 6.90 3.21 49.06
CA ALA A 202 6.26 3.57 50.32
C ALA A 202 6.78 2.78 51.54
N SER A 203 7.60 1.75 51.33
CA SER A 203 8.18 0.97 52.42
C SER A 203 9.23 1.78 53.20
N GLY A 204 9.32 1.57 54.52
CA GLY A 204 10.37 2.19 55.33
C GLY A 204 11.77 1.59 55.12
N ALA A 205 11.86 0.40 54.53
CA ALA A 205 13.13 -0.27 54.25
C ALA A 205 13.76 0.24 52.95
N SER A 206 15.10 0.39 52.94
CA SER A 206 15.86 0.76 51.75
C SER A 206 15.77 -0.34 50.69
N ILE A 207 15.41 0.05 49.47
CA ILE A 207 15.31 -0.86 48.30
C ILE A 207 16.69 -1.38 47.89
N LEU A 208 17.78 -0.70 48.27
CA LEU A 208 19.16 -1.09 47.97
C LEU A 208 19.87 -1.78 49.16
N ALA A 209 19.15 -2.19 50.20
CA ALA A 209 19.75 -2.71 51.43
C ALA A 209 20.53 -4.02 51.25
N VAL A 210 20.13 -4.88 50.30
CA VAL A 210 20.76 -6.18 50.05
C VAL A 210 21.84 -6.02 48.99
N ALA A 211 23.12 -5.98 49.37
CA ALA A 211 24.25 -5.83 48.43
C ALA A 211 24.85 -7.17 47.95
N GLY A 212 24.64 -8.26 48.70
CA GLY A 212 25.15 -9.60 48.39
C GLY A 212 24.16 -10.48 47.62
N PRO A 213 24.62 -11.60 47.02
CA PRO A 213 23.74 -12.52 46.31
C PRO A 213 22.75 -13.14 47.30
N PRO A 214 21.43 -13.07 47.04
CA PRO A 214 20.42 -13.69 47.88
C PRO A 214 20.45 -15.21 47.64
N THR A 215 21.39 -15.91 48.28
CA THR A 215 21.54 -17.37 48.17
C THR A 215 21.28 -18.02 49.54
N PRO A 216 20.29 -18.93 49.68
CA PRO A 216 19.33 -19.34 48.64
C PRO A 216 18.30 -18.25 48.31
N PHE A 217 17.89 -18.17 47.05
CA PHE A 217 16.88 -17.23 46.60
C PHE A 217 15.51 -17.62 47.17
N ALA A 218 14.83 -16.67 47.81
CA ALA A 218 13.48 -16.86 48.31
C ALA A 218 12.49 -16.21 47.34
N VAL A 219 11.51 -16.99 46.85
CA VAL A 219 10.43 -16.45 45.99
C VAL A 219 9.64 -15.41 46.80
N PRO A 220 9.48 -14.17 46.29
CA PRO A 220 8.79 -13.11 47.03
C PRO A 220 7.36 -13.48 47.45
N ALA A 221 6.97 -13.08 48.66
CA ALA A 221 5.69 -13.46 49.26
C ALA A 221 4.45 -13.01 48.45
N HIS A 222 4.56 -11.93 47.66
CA HIS A 222 3.48 -11.42 46.81
C HIS A 222 3.18 -12.33 45.60
N LEU A 223 4.10 -13.21 45.20
CA LEU A 223 3.89 -14.22 44.17
C LEU A 223 3.32 -15.52 44.74
N LEU A 224 3.41 -15.73 46.05
CA LEU A 224 2.96 -16.92 46.78
C LEU A 224 1.57 -16.74 47.43
N SER A 225 0.94 -15.58 47.26
CA SER A 225 -0.35 -15.21 47.85
C SER A 225 -1.19 -14.48 46.82
N PRO A 226 -2.52 -14.71 46.75
CA PRO A 226 -3.40 -13.93 45.88
C PRO A 226 -3.34 -12.45 46.25
N LEU A 227 -3.22 -11.59 45.23
CA LEU A 227 -3.11 -10.14 45.38
C LEU A 227 -4.38 -9.60 46.06
N ALA A 228 -4.24 -8.83 47.14
CA ALA A 228 -5.37 -8.14 47.76
C ALA A 228 -5.96 -7.11 46.78
N ALA A 229 -7.29 -6.93 46.80
CA ALA A 229 -8.01 -6.03 45.88
C ALA A 229 -7.42 -4.61 45.84
N PRO A 230 -7.40 -3.93 44.67
CA PRO A 230 -6.82 -2.61 44.52
C PRO A 230 -7.71 -1.56 45.19
N GLY A 231 -7.49 -1.33 46.49
CA GLY A 231 -8.23 -0.37 47.30
C GLY A 231 -7.39 0.38 48.33
N ALA A 232 -6.07 0.20 48.36
CA ALA A 232 -5.20 0.93 49.27
C ALA A 232 -4.69 2.22 48.62
N SER A 233 -4.98 3.36 49.26
CA SER A 233 -4.34 4.64 48.98
C SER A 233 -2.82 4.47 48.88
N VAL A 234 -2.23 4.92 47.77
CA VAL A 234 -0.77 4.92 47.57
C VAL A 234 -0.15 5.78 48.67
N ALA A 235 0.44 5.15 49.68
CA ALA A 235 1.17 5.85 50.73
C ALA A 235 2.34 6.63 50.09
N PRO A 236 2.68 7.82 50.62
CA PRO A 236 3.76 8.62 50.05
C PRO A 236 5.09 7.86 50.12
N PRO A 237 5.99 8.05 49.13
CA PRO A 237 7.27 7.36 49.10
C PRO A 237 8.16 7.80 50.28
N SER A 238 8.90 6.85 50.85
CA SER A 238 9.91 7.12 51.87
C SER A 238 11.07 7.93 51.29
N GLU A 239 11.58 8.93 52.03
CA GLU A 239 12.73 9.75 51.61
C GLU A 239 13.98 8.92 51.28
N VAL A 240 14.17 7.79 51.98
CA VAL A 240 15.27 6.86 51.74
C VAL A 240 15.13 6.21 50.36
N ASN A 241 13.92 5.80 50.00
CA ASN A 241 13.65 5.16 48.72
C ASN A 241 13.67 6.15 47.55
N VAL A 242 13.27 7.41 47.78
CA VAL A 242 13.46 8.51 46.81
C VAL A 242 14.96 8.76 46.55
N ARG A 243 15.81 8.67 47.58
CA ARG A 243 17.26 8.78 47.42
C ARG A 243 17.85 7.58 46.66
N ASP A 244 17.40 6.38 46.98
CA ASP A 244 17.90 5.15 46.37
C ASP A 244 17.47 5.00 44.91
N THR A 245 16.22 5.31 44.59
CA THR A 245 15.74 5.42 43.19
C THR A 245 16.52 6.46 42.38
N ARG A 246 16.88 7.59 42.97
CA ARG A 246 17.75 8.59 42.31
C ARG A 246 19.13 8.00 41.98
N LYS A 247 19.72 7.19 42.85
CA LYS A 247 21.00 6.51 42.57
C LYS A 247 20.86 5.53 41.41
N VAL A 248 19.78 4.74 41.40
CA VAL A 248 19.48 3.79 40.31
C VAL A 248 19.32 4.55 38.99
N LEU A 249 18.49 5.60 38.96
CA LEU A 249 18.29 6.43 37.77
C LEU A 249 19.60 7.09 37.31
N ALA A 250 20.42 7.59 38.23
CA ALA A 250 21.72 8.17 37.89
C ALA A 250 22.65 7.13 37.21
N LEU A 251 22.71 5.90 37.72
CA LEU A 251 23.51 4.83 37.12
C LEU A 251 23.00 4.44 35.72
N LEU A 252 21.68 4.33 35.54
CA LEU A 252 21.08 4.03 34.24
C LEU A 252 21.33 5.14 33.21
N MET A 253 21.41 6.40 33.64
CA MET A 253 21.67 7.56 32.79
C MET A 253 23.16 7.86 32.57
N ASP A 254 24.08 7.20 33.28
CA ASP A 254 25.53 7.48 33.25
C ASP A 254 26.18 7.07 31.92
N ARG A 255 25.69 6.00 31.28
CA ARG A 255 26.33 5.37 30.11
C ARG A 255 25.33 5.03 28.97
N PRO A 256 24.62 6.01 28.38
CA PRO A 256 23.67 5.74 27.30
C PRO A 256 24.35 5.22 26.01
N GLN A 257 25.64 5.50 25.84
CA GLN A 257 26.44 5.10 24.67
C GLN A 257 26.66 3.59 24.54
N VAL A 258 26.50 2.85 25.65
CA VAL A 258 26.68 1.38 25.68
C VAL A 258 25.44 0.67 25.10
N LEU A 259 24.31 1.36 24.98
CA LEU A 259 23.05 0.77 24.54
C LEU A 259 22.93 0.78 23.01
N THR A 260 22.57 -0.37 22.45
CA THR A 260 22.02 -0.47 21.09
C THR A 260 20.75 0.37 20.95
N PRO A 261 20.39 0.83 19.73
CA PRO A 261 19.18 1.65 19.53
C PRO A 261 17.88 1.02 20.07
N ALA A 262 17.74 -0.31 19.97
CA ALA A 262 16.60 -1.04 20.52
C ALA A 262 16.60 -1.04 22.06
N ALA A 263 17.73 -1.39 22.68
CA ALA A 263 17.90 -1.34 24.13
C ALA A 263 17.72 0.07 24.70
N ALA A 264 18.20 1.09 23.98
CA ALA A 264 18.05 2.49 24.37
C ALA A 264 16.57 2.92 24.38
N MET A 265 15.78 2.50 23.39
CA MET A 265 14.34 2.78 23.36
C MET A 265 13.61 2.13 24.54
N GLU A 266 13.88 0.85 24.81
CA GLU A 266 13.31 0.13 25.97
C GLU A 266 13.73 0.81 27.28
N MET A 267 15.02 1.09 27.45
CA MET A 267 15.57 1.77 28.61
C MET A 267 14.90 3.12 28.84
N MET A 268 14.70 3.92 27.80
CA MET A 268 14.05 5.22 27.90
C MET A 268 12.58 5.13 28.32
N ALA A 269 11.84 4.14 27.81
CA ALA A 269 10.47 3.92 28.23
C ALA A 269 10.40 3.56 29.72
N ILE A 270 11.31 2.70 30.18
CA ILE A 270 11.42 2.33 31.60
C ILE A 270 11.84 3.52 32.46
N LEU A 271 12.86 4.27 32.03
CA LEU A 271 13.36 5.45 32.72
C LEU A 271 12.27 6.50 32.88
N ALA A 272 11.47 6.74 31.85
CA ALA A 272 10.37 7.68 31.91
C ALA A 272 9.32 7.28 32.95
N GLU A 273 8.95 6.00 32.98
CA GLU A 273 8.00 5.47 33.95
C GLU A 273 8.53 5.62 35.39
N VAL A 274 9.75 5.14 35.65
CA VAL A 274 10.37 5.21 36.99
C VAL A 274 10.61 6.66 37.44
N ALA A 275 11.07 7.53 36.53
CA ALA A 275 11.28 8.94 36.83
C ALA A 275 9.97 9.68 37.12
N SER A 276 8.90 9.39 36.37
CA SER A 276 7.56 9.98 36.59
C SER A 276 7.02 9.66 37.99
N ALA A 277 7.30 8.47 38.51
CA ALA A 277 6.85 8.04 39.84
C ALA A 277 7.53 8.80 40.99
N VAL A 278 8.69 9.43 40.74
CA VAL A 278 9.47 10.16 41.77
C VAL A 278 9.56 11.67 41.46
N LEU A 279 9.04 12.11 40.30
CA LEU A 279 9.20 13.46 39.78
C LEU A 279 8.74 14.55 40.75
N GLN A 280 7.64 14.33 41.47
CA GLN A 280 7.10 15.30 42.44
C GLN A 280 8.06 15.59 43.60
N TRP A 281 8.86 14.60 44.01
CA TRP A 281 9.79 14.72 45.15
C TRP A 281 11.24 14.98 44.73
N ALA A 282 11.58 14.81 43.44
CA ALA A 282 12.92 15.03 42.90
C ALA A 282 12.89 15.61 41.47
N PRO A 283 12.50 16.89 41.30
CA PRO A 283 12.34 17.52 39.97
C PRO A 283 13.65 17.64 39.19
N ALA A 284 14.81 17.65 39.87
CA ALA A 284 16.13 17.72 39.23
C ALA A 284 16.40 16.55 38.25
N ILE A 285 15.72 15.41 38.41
CA ILE A 285 15.85 14.24 37.52
C ILE A 285 15.47 14.62 36.08
N ALA A 286 14.45 15.45 35.90
CA ALA A 286 14.00 15.87 34.57
C ALA A 286 15.08 16.65 33.80
N ALA A 287 15.84 17.51 34.49
CA ALA A 287 16.97 18.22 33.90
C ALA A 287 18.12 17.27 33.50
N HIS A 288 18.38 16.23 34.29
CA HIS A 288 19.38 15.22 33.97
C HIS A 288 19.01 14.40 32.73
N ILE A 289 17.72 14.08 32.54
CA ILE A 289 17.22 13.40 31.33
C ILE A 289 17.59 14.23 30.08
N LYS A 290 17.35 15.54 30.10
CA LYS A 290 17.73 16.43 28.99
C LYS A 290 19.23 16.39 28.71
N VAL A 291 20.07 16.51 29.74
CA VAL A 291 21.54 16.57 29.56
C VAL A 291 22.08 15.28 28.94
N GLN A 292 21.60 14.12 29.39
CA GLN A 292 22.13 12.83 28.95
C GLN A 292 21.57 12.38 27.59
N PHE A 293 20.29 12.67 27.32
CA PHE A 293 19.59 12.17 26.14
C PHE A 293 19.38 13.23 25.05
N GLY A 294 19.57 14.51 25.35
CA GLY A 294 19.44 15.60 24.37
C GLY A 294 20.42 15.51 23.20
N GLY A 295 21.55 14.81 23.35
CA GLY A 295 22.47 14.56 22.24
C GLY A 295 21.87 13.67 21.12
N MET A 296 20.88 12.84 21.45
CA MET A 296 20.29 11.86 20.53
C MET A 296 19.47 12.49 19.40
N VAL A 297 19.16 13.79 19.48
CA VAL A 297 18.56 14.58 18.38
C VAL A 297 19.37 14.38 17.10
N HIS A 298 20.70 14.31 17.21
CA HIS A 298 21.60 14.20 16.07
C HIS A 298 21.72 12.78 15.51
N SER A 299 21.09 11.78 16.15
CA SER A 299 21.14 10.39 15.69
C SER A 299 20.45 10.21 14.33
N SER A 300 20.92 9.24 13.54
CA SER A 300 20.30 8.81 12.28
C SER A 300 19.19 7.78 12.51
N SER A 301 19.20 7.08 13.64
CA SER A 301 18.22 6.04 13.97
C SER A 301 16.84 6.63 14.28
N PRO A 302 15.76 6.19 13.59
CA PRO A 302 14.41 6.66 13.87
C PRO A 302 13.91 6.20 15.26
N MET A 303 14.43 5.11 15.80
CA MET A 303 14.04 4.59 17.11
C MET A 303 14.48 5.52 18.24
N LEU A 304 15.73 6.01 18.17
CA LEU A 304 16.29 6.97 19.14
C LEU A 304 15.61 8.35 19.04
N LEU A 305 15.24 8.75 17.82
CA LEU A 305 14.49 9.97 17.58
C LEU A 305 13.08 9.85 18.18
N HIS A 306 12.39 8.72 17.97
CA HIS A 306 11.07 8.46 18.54
C HIS A 306 11.11 8.46 20.07
N SER A 307 12.07 7.79 20.69
CA SER A 307 12.20 7.74 22.14
C SER A 307 12.54 9.11 22.76
N LEU A 308 13.27 9.96 22.04
CA LEU A 308 13.46 11.34 22.48
C LEU A 308 12.15 12.15 22.40
N LEU A 309 11.34 11.94 21.36
CA LEU A 309 10.01 12.55 21.24
C LEU A 309 9.06 12.08 22.35
N THR A 310 9.12 10.81 22.76
CA THR A 310 8.30 10.33 23.90
C THR A 310 8.72 10.98 25.21
N LEU A 311 10.03 11.11 25.47
CA LEU A 311 10.54 11.84 26.64
C LEU A 311 10.13 13.32 26.62
N PHE A 312 10.14 13.93 25.43
CA PHE A 312 9.73 15.32 25.24
C PHE A 312 8.24 15.54 25.56
N VAL A 313 7.38 14.58 25.22
CA VAL A 313 5.95 14.62 25.56
C VAL A 313 5.72 14.38 27.06
N GLN A 314 6.50 13.49 27.69
CA GLN A 314 6.33 13.13 29.10
C GLN A 314 6.92 14.16 30.08
N PHE A 315 8.00 14.85 29.71
CA PHE A 315 8.69 15.84 30.54
C PHE A 315 8.80 17.20 29.84
N PRO A 316 7.68 17.88 29.54
CA PRO A 316 7.70 19.13 28.79
C PRO A 316 8.49 20.24 29.50
N ASP A 317 8.50 20.27 30.84
CA ASP A 317 9.19 21.29 31.63
C ASP A 317 10.72 21.16 31.58
N ALA A 318 11.24 19.99 31.17
CA ALA A 318 12.68 19.76 31.04
C ALA A 318 13.27 20.36 29.76
N PHE A 319 12.46 20.49 28.70
CA PHE A 319 12.88 20.95 27.39
C PHE A 319 12.44 22.40 27.16
N GLY A 320 13.37 23.25 26.74
CA GLY A 320 13.11 24.65 26.47
C GLY A 320 12.69 24.90 25.02
N ALA A 321 12.27 26.12 24.71
CA ALA A 321 11.87 26.54 23.36
C ALA A 321 12.94 26.26 22.27
N GLU A 322 14.23 26.38 22.60
CA GLU A 322 15.32 26.07 21.66
C GLU A 322 15.42 24.59 21.33
N ASP A 323 15.13 23.71 22.29
CA ASP A 323 15.14 22.27 22.07
C ASP A 323 13.98 21.88 21.14
N GLU A 324 12.80 22.50 21.31
CA GLU A 324 11.64 22.27 20.43
C GLU A 324 11.97 22.67 18.98
N ARG A 325 12.66 23.81 18.78
CA ARG A 325 13.11 24.25 17.45
C ARG A 325 14.15 23.33 16.85
N THR A 326 15.13 22.90 17.65
CA THR A 326 16.17 21.96 17.20
C THR A 326 15.54 20.63 16.79
N MET A 327 14.54 20.16 17.54
CA MET A 327 13.79 18.96 17.20
C MET A 327 13.00 19.10 15.91
N ALA A 328 12.21 20.17 15.77
CA ALA A 328 11.44 20.44 14.56
C ALA A 328 12.35 20.55 13.33
N HIS A 329 13.50 21.23 13.48
CA HIS A 329 14.50 21.33 12.44
C HIS A 329 15.06 19.96 12.03
N ARG A 330 15.37 19.08 13.00
CA ARG A 330 15.85 17.73 12.72
C ARG A 330 14.81 16.86 12.02
N LEU A 331 13.54 16.96 12.41
CA LEU A 331 12.44 16.25 11.76
C LEU A 331 12.27 16.70 10.30
N ALA A 332 12.33 18.01 10.05
CA ALA A 332 12.30 18.55 8.69
C ALA A 332 13.50 18.09 7.84
N LEU A 333 14.70 18.05 8.43
CA LEU A 333 15.90 17.48 7.78
C LEU A 333 15.74 16.00 7.46
N ALA A 334 15.22 15.20 8.40
CA ALA A 334 14.99 13.77 8.22
C ALA A 334 14.04 13.47 7.05
N ALA A 335 13.05 14.33 6.81
CA ALA A 335 12.16 14.20 5.65
C ALA A 335 12.86 14.52 4.30
N ARG A 336 13.94 15.30 4.32
CA ARG A 336 14.71 15.70 3.12
C ARG A 336 15.81 14.72 2.75
N GLU A 337 16.40 14.02 3.72
CA GLU A 337 17.51 13.08 3.49
C GLU A 337 17.09 11.90 2.60
N VAL A 338 17.59 11.87 1.35
CA VAL A 338 17.18 10.89 0.31
C VAL A 338 17.58 9.46 0.65
N HIS A 339 18.71 9.27 1.35
CA HIS A 339 19.22 7.95 1.73
C HIS A 339 18.38 7.26 2.82
N ARG A 340 17.42 7.95 3.44
CA ARG A 340 16.54 7.36 4.46
C ARG A 340 15.39 6.59 3.80
N PRO A 341 14.94 5.48 4.40
CA PRO A 341 13.75 4.77 3.94
C PRO A 341 12.52 5.69 3.89
N LEU A 342 11.67 5.50 2.88
CA LEU A 342 10.45 6.30 2.67
C LEU A 342 9.57 6.34 3.94
N ALA A 343 9.40 5.20 4.62
CA ALA A 343 8.62 5.11 5.85
C ALA A 343 9.10 6.08 6.93
N VAL A 344 10.42 6.21 7.12
CA VAL A 344 11.02 7.12 8.12
C VAL A 344 10.81 8.57 7.73
N ARG A 345 10.92 8.89 6.44
CA ARG A 345 10.72 10.26 5.91
C ARG A 345 9.27 10.70 6.08
N LEU A 346 8.31 9.81 5.82
CA LEU A 346 6.88 10.05 6.06
C LEU A 346 6.57 10.17 7.55
N LEU A 347 7.17 9.32 8.38
CA LEU A 347 6.99 9.33 9.84
C LEU A 347 7.51 10.64 10.46
N ALA A 348 8.63 11.18 9.97
CA ALA A 348 9.14 12.47 10.41
C ALA A 348 8.16 13.63 10.15
N LEU A 349 7.52 13.65 8.98
CA LEU A 349 6.47 14.64 8.67
C LEU A 349 5.21 14.41 9.51
N HIS A 350 4.86 13.15 9.76
CA HIS A 350 3.74 12.80 10.63
C HIS A 350 3.95 13.30 12.07
N TRP A 351 5.14 13.08 12.65
CA TRP A 351 5.48 13.60 13.97
C TRP A 351 5.48 15.12 14.04
N LEU A 352 5.97 15.78 12.98
CA LEU A 352 5.98 17.23 12.90
C LEU A 352 4.57 17.84 12.86
N LEU A 353 3.64 17.22 12.11
CA LEU A 353 2.25 17.68 11.99
C LEU A 353 1.35 17.21 13.14
N GLY A 354 1.70 16.11 13.81
CA GLY A 354 0.87 15.46 14.84
C GLY A 354 0.86 16.16 16.20
N SER A 355 1.91 16.92 16.54
CA SER A 355 2.00 17.65 17.82
C SER A 355 1.69 19.13 17.63
N GLY A 356 0.75 19.67 18.41
CA GLY A 356 0.41 21.11 18.38
C GLY A 356 1.61 22.03 18.63
N LYS A 357 2.60 21.59 19.43
CA LYS A 357 3.83 22.37 19.69
C LYS A 357 4.71 22.50 18.46
N PHE A 358 4.97 21.39 17.76
CA PHE A 358 5.78 21.40 16.55
C PHE A 358 5.05 22.05 15.38
N ARG A 359 3.72 21.93 15.34
CA ARG A 359 2.86 22.54 14.32
C ARG A 359 3.05 24.07 14.22
N ASN A 360 3.28 24.75 15.35
CA ASN A 360 3.54 26.20 15.39
C ASN A 360 4.90 26.60 14.80
N LEU A 361 5.86 25.67 14.73
CA LEU A 361 7.21 25.92 14.22
C LEU A 361 7.36 25.59 12.72
N VAL A 362 6.36 24.92 12.12
CA VAL A 362 6.35 24.53 10.70
C VAL A 362 6.52 25.71 9.74
N PRO A 363 5.91 26.90 9.96
CA PRO A 363 6.09 28.04 9.06
C PRO A 363 7.56 28.47 8.87
N GLY A 364 8.36 28.45 9.94
CA GLY A 364 9.79 28.75 9.89
C GLY A 364 10.65 27.71 9.14
N LEU A 365 10.06 26.56 8.82
CA LEU A 365 10.71 25.42 8.18
C LEU A 365 10.25 25.18 6.73
N ALA A 366 9.40 26.07 6.16
CA ALA A 366 8.79 25.91 4.85
C ALA A 366 9.76 25.46 3.73
N ARG A 367 10.95 26.08 3.68
CA ARG A 367 12.02 25.75 2.71
C ARG A 367 12.49 24.29 2.70
N TRP A 368 12.24 23.54 3.77
CA TRP A 368 12.63 22.13 3.90
C TRP A 368 11.56 21.16 3.40
N PHE A 369 10.33 21.65 3.19
CA PHE A 369 9.22 20.86 2.69
C PHE A 369 9.06 20.93 1.17
N TYR A 370 9.94 21.62 0.44
CA TYR A 370 9.91 21.55 -1.01
C TYR A 370 10.14 20.10 -1.48
N PRO A 371 9.24 19.55 -2.32
CA PRO A 371 9.43 18.24 -2.89
C PRO A 371 10.69 18.21 -3.78
N ALA A 372 11.56 17.23 -3.59
CA ALA A 372 12.69 17.02 -4.48
C ALA A 372 12.23 16.25 -5.73
N VAL A 373 12.99 16.37 -6.83
CA VAL A 373 12.69 15.65 -8.09
C VAL A 373 12.56 14.14 -7.86
N PHE A 374 13.46 13.56 -7.05
CA PHE A 374 13.53 12.14 -6.72
C PHE A 374 12.64 11.71 -5.54
N ASP A 375 11.79 12.59 -5.01
CA ASP A 375 10.88 12.19 -3.94
C ASP A 375 9.76 11.29 -4.49
N PRO A 376 9.46 10.15 -3.84
CA PRO A 376 8.28 9.36 -4.18
C PRO A 376 7.00 10.19 -4.04
N LEU A 377 5.98 9.90 -4.86
CA LEU A 377 4.75 10.69 -4.91
C LEU A 377 4.06 10.81 -3.54
N ALA A 378 4.05 9.75 -2.73
CA ALA A 378 3.52 9.76 -1.37
C ALA A 378 4.22 10.80 -0.47
N LEU A 379 5.53 10.97 -0.63
CA LEU A 379 6.30 11.96 0.11
C LEU A 379 6.06 13.37 -0.43
N LYS A 380 6.01 13.54 -1.76
CA LYS A 380 5.64 14.82 -2.39
C LYS A 380 4.27 15.30 -1.87
N ALA A 381 3.29 14.40 -1.80
CA ALA A 381 1.96 14.69 -1.29
C ALA A 381 1.96 15.17 0.18
N LYS A 382 2.71 14.49 1.07
CA LYS A 382 2.80 14.90 2.47
C LYS A 382 3.60 16.20 2.68
N LYS A 383 4.64 16.42 1.88
CA LYS A 383 5.40 17.67 1.84
C LYS A 383 4.54 18.85 1.37
N LEU A 384 3.72 18.64 0.35
CA LEU A 384 2.74 19.62 -0.10
C LEU A 384 1.65 19.87 0.95
N ASP A 385 1.21 18.85 1.71
CA ASP A 385 0.31 19.07 2.85
C ASP A 385 0.96 19.98 3.92
N CYS A 386 2.27 19.84 4.18
CA CYS A 386 3.02 20.75 5.07
C CYS A 386 3.08 22.18 4.50
N LEU A 387 3.39 22.34 3.21
CA LEU A 387 3.42 23.66 2.56
C LEU A 387 2.03 24.31 2.53
N ALA A 388 0.98 23.53 2.29
CA ALA A 388 -0.40 23.98 2.34
C ALA A 388 -0.79 24.47 3.75
N TYR A 389 -0.32 23.76 4.79
CA TYR A 389 -0.50 24.21 6.16
C TYR A 389 0.22 25.54 6.46
N VAL A 390 1.45 25.73 5.95
CA VAL A 390 2.16 27.01 6.08
C VAL A 390 1.42 28.13 5.35
N ALA A 391 1.00 27.89 4.11
CA ALA A 391 0.25 28.85 3.32
C ALA A 391 -1.05 29.29 4.01
N ALA A 392 -1.78 28.34 4.61
CA ALA A 392 -2.99 28.62 5.38
C ALA A 392 -2.74 29.43 6.67
N GLY A 393 -1.58 29.26 7.31
CA GLY A 393 -1.23 29.96 8.55
C GLY A 393 -0.76 31.42 8.35
N VAL A 394 -0.15 31.73 7.20
CA VAL A 394 0.38 33.07 6.90
C VAL A 394 -0.74 34.11 6.70
N ASP A 395 -1.94 33.69 6.29
CA ASP A 395 -3.08 34.58 6.12
C ASP A 395 -3.80 34.96 7.44
N GLY A 396 -3.57 34.20 8.53
CA GLY A 396 -4.20 34.42 9.83
C GLY A 396 -3.51 35.49 10.70
N GLU A 397 -2.19 35.65 10.57
CA GLU A 397 -1.41 36.66 11.31
C GLU A 397 -1.40 38.00 10.56
N LYS A 398 -2.46 38.78 10.79
CA LYS A 398 -2.73 40.05 10.14
C LYS A 398 -1.70 41.17 10.41
N VAL A 399 -1.39 41.90 9.31
CA VAL A 399 -1.28 43.38 9.21
C VAL A 399 -0.01 44.03 9.78
N ALA A 400 1.03 44.10 8.93
CA ALA A 400 1.97 45.25 8.81
C ALA A 400 2.98 45.07 7.64
N ALA A 401 3.19 43.84 7.15
CA ALA A 401 4.15 43.52 6.08
C ALA A 401 3.50 42.78 4.88
N ALA A 402 2.27 43.20 4.52
CA ALA A 402 1.33 42.43 3.69
C ALA A 402 1.81 42.09 2.27
N ASP A 403 2.65 42.91 1.64
CA ASP A 403 3.05 42.68 0.23
C ASP A 403 4.21 41.68 0.06
N ARG A 404 5.10 41.52 1.06
CA ARG A 404 6.22 40.57 0.95
C ARG A 404 5.85 39.17 1.42
N ALA A 405 4.95 39.05 2.39
CA ALA A 405 4.54 37.76 2.95
C ALA A 405 3.53 37.03 2.05
N SER A 406 2.64 37.76 1.37
CA SER A 406 1.69 37.22 0.39
C SER A 406 2.39 36.68 -0.86
N ASP A 407 3.32 37.46 -1.42
CA ASP A 407 4.15 37.05 -2.58
C ASP A 407 5.05 35.85 -2.24
N GLN A 408 5.49 35.73 -0.98
CA GLN A 408 6.20 34.54 -0.52
C GLN A 408 5.28 33.30 -0.46
N ALA A 409 4.02 33.45 0.00
CA ALA A 409 3.08 32.34 0.11
C ALA A 409 2.59 31.81 -1.25
N THR A 410 2.35 32.69 -2.22
CA THR A 410 2.00 32.30 -3.60
C THR A 410 3.17 31.59 -4.28
N ARG A 411 4.41 32.11 -4.13
CA ARG A 411 5.63 31.44 -4.63
C ARG A 411 5.87 30.08 -3.99
N LEU A 412 5.60 29.91 -2.69
CA LEU A 412 5.71 28.61 -2.01
C LEU A 412 4.80 27.54 -2.65
N LEU A 413 3.59 27.94 -3.06
CA LEU A 413 2.65 27.04 -3.74
C LEU A 413 3.07 26.77 -5.19
N ASP A 414 3.46 27.81 -5.93
CA ASP A 414 3.89 27.67 -7.33
C ASP A 414 5.12 26.76 -7.43
N ASP A 415 6.16 27.04 -6.66
CA ASP A 415 7.40 26.24 -6.61
C ASP A 415 7.11 24.80 -6.16
N GLY A 416 6.16 24.59 -5.24
CA GLY A 416 5.75 23.28 -4.79
C GLY A 416 5.01 22.47 -5.87
N LEU A 417 4.11 23.11 -6.61
CA LEU A 417 3.33 22.50 -7.69
C LEU A 417 4.20 22.13 -8.89
N VAL A 418 5.21 22.97 -9.22
CA VAL A 418 6.19 22.70 -10.27
C VAL A 418 6.92 21.36 -10.04
N CYS A 419 7.20 20.99 -8.78
CA CYS A 419 7.86 19.73 -8.44
C CYS A 419 6.99 18.47 -8.62
N VAL A 420 5.67 18.62 -8.70
CA VAL A 420 4.72 17.51 -8.94
C VAL A 420 4.39 17.37 -10.43
N SER A 421 4.28 18.47 -11.16
CA SER A 421 3.93 18.46 -12.57
C SER A 421 5.13 18.33 -13.52
N ALA A 422 6.38 18.26 -13.03
CA ALA A 422 7.57 18.19 -13.90
C ALA A 422 7.54 19.26 -15.04
N PHE A 423 7.07 20.46 -14.70
CA PHE A 423 6.84 21.60 -15.62
C PHE A 423 5.71 21.44 -16.66
N ARG A 424 4.90 20.36 -16.64
CA ARG A 424 3.74 20.15 -17.53
C ARG A 424 2.58 19.46 -16.81
N TRP A 425 1.37 20.01 -16.92
CA TRP A 425 0.18 19.35 -16.38
C TRP A 425 -0.11 18.02 -17.08
N LEU A 426 -0.24 16.95 -16.31
CA LEU A 426 -0.53 15.61 -16.79
C LEU A 426 -2.05 15.36 -16.91
N PRO A 427 -2.50 14.36 -17.69
CA PRO A 427 -3.92 14.07 -17.88
C PRO A 427 -4.70 13.81 -16.59
N ALA A 428 -6.04 13.84 -16.66
CA ALA A 428 -6.93 13.72 -15.50
C ALA A 428 -6.73 12.46 -14.64
N TRP A 429 -6.30 11.35 -15.25
CA TRP A 429 -6.03 10.07 -14.57
C TRP A 429 -4.64 9.98 -13.94
N SER A 430 -3.77 10.98 -14.12
CA SER A 430 -2.45 10.98 -13.49
C SER A 430 -2.55 11.19 -11.98
N THR A 431 -1.83 10.35 -11.24
CA THR A 431 -1.76 10.43 -9.78
C THR A 431 -1.09 11.72 -9.31
N GLU A 432 -0.16 12.25 -10.08
CA GLU A 432 0.54 13.52 -9.87
C GLU A 432 -0.43 14.70 -9.94
N THR A 433 -1.28 14.73 -10.98
CA THR A 433 -2.37 15.71 -11.10
C THR A 433 -3.32 15.59 -9.90
N GLY A 434 -3.68 14.37 -9.50
CA GLY A 434 -4.48 14.13 -8.29
C GLY A 434 -3.85 14.69 -7.01
N VAL A 435 -2.53 14.50 -6.84
CA VAL A 435 -1.78 15.05 -5.70
C VAL A 435 -1.71 16.58 -5.73
N ALA A 436 -1.53 17.18 -6.91
CA ALA A 436 -1.56 18.63 -7.06
C ALA A 436 -2.92 19.21 -6.66
N PHE A 437 -4.03 18.68 -7.20
CA PHE A 437 -5.38 19.13 -6.83
C PHE A 437 -5.73 18.85 -5.36
N ARG A 438 -5.20 17.76 -4.78
CA ARG A 438 -5.30 17.50 -3.34
C ARG A 438 -4.58 18.58 -2.53
N ALA A 439 -3.39 19.03 -2.96
CA ALA A 439 -2.67 20.11 -2.29
C ALA A 439 -3.44 21.44 -2.37
N LEU A 440 -4.00 21.78 -3.54
CA LEU A 440 -4.87 22.96 -3.69
C LEU A 440 -6.09 22.89 -2.75
N HIS A 441 -6.72 21.72 -2.66
CA HIS A 441 -7.82 21.49 -1.73
C HIS A 441 -7.38 21.64 -0.27
N SER A 442 -6.22 21.08 0.10
CA SER A 442 -5.65 21.18 1.44
C SER A 442 -5.36 22.64 1.85
N VAL A 443 -4.96 23.52 0.92
CA VAL A 443 -4.79 24.96 1.20
C VAL A 443 -6.14 25.61 1.54
N LEU A 444 -7.16 25.36 0.73
CA LEU A 444 -8.50 25.94 0.92
C LEU A 444 -9.16 25.47 2.23
N VAL A 445 -9.08 24.18 2.53
CA VAL A 445 -9.66 23.62 3.76
C VAL A 445 -8.80 23.95 4.98
N GLY A 446 -7.47 23.98 4.85
CA GLY A 446 -6.54 24.31 5.93
C GLY A 446 -6.72 25.73 6.44
N ALA A 447 -7.05 26.68 5.56
CA ALA A 447 -7.28 28.07 5.93
C ALA A 447 -8.69 28.34 6.50
N ALA A 448 -9.66 27.44 6.24
CA ALA A 448 -10.98 27.45 6.86
C ALA A 448 -11.34 26.05 7.39
N PRO A 449 -10.75 25.64 8.53
CA PRO A 449 -11.05 24.35 9.13
C PRO A 449 -12.51 24.32 9.59
N HIS A 450 -13.10 23.12 9.61
CA HIS A 450 -14.42 22.92 10.21
C HIS A 450 -14.36 23.29 11.69
N SER A 451 -15.14 24.27 12.12
CA SER A 451 -15.35 24.49 13.55
C SER A 451 -16.14 23.30 14.10
N THR A 452 -15.67 22.77 15.24
CA THR A 452 -16.37 21.71 15.97
C THR A 452 -17.74 22.17 16.50
N ASP A 453 -17.92 23.48 16.61
CA ASP A 453 -19.19 24.11 16.91
C ASP A 453 -19.83 24.56 15.59
N GLY A 454 -21.04 24.07 15.28
CA GLY A 454 -21.76 24.25 14.02
C GLY A 454 -22.16 25.70 13.66
N THR A 455 -21.52 26.69 14.26
CA THR A 455 -21.51 28.09 13.82
C THR A 455 -20.63 28.24 12.59
N SER A 456 -21.15 28.92 11.57
CA SER A 456 -20.47 29.23 10.28
C SER A 456 -18.96 29.47 10.40
N CYS A 457 -18.16 28.87 9.49
CA CYS A 457 -16.70 29.05 9.39
C CYS A 457 -16.29 30.51 9.62
N SER A 458 -15.65 30.80 10.77
CA SER A 458 -15.23 32.16 11.12
C SER A 458 -14.19 32.74 10.16
N GLY A 459 -13.46 31.89 9.42
CA GLY A 459 -12.44 32.28 8.43
C GLY A 459 -12.94 32.50 6.99
N ALA A 460 -14.20 32.21 6.66
CA ALA A 460 -14.70 32.28 5.28
C ALA A 460 -14.61 33.70 4.68
N ARG A 461 -14.83 34.74 5.50
CA ARG A 461 -14.79 36.14 5.07
C ARG A 461 -13.38 36.71 4.97
N GLU A 462 -12.41 36.11 5.68
CA GLU A 462 -10.99 36.49 5.62
C GLU A 462 -10.32 35.86 4.41
N LEU A 463 -10.63 34.59 4.13
CA LEU A 463 -10.18 33.88 2.92
C LEU A 463 -10.74 34.44 1.61
N LEU A 464 -11.97 34.94 1.60
CA LEU A 464 -12.55 35.57 0.40
C LEU A 464 -11.75 36.78 -0.09
N ASN A 465 -10.97 37.41 0.79
CA ASN A 465 -10.09 38.54 0.48
C ASN A 465 -8.60 38.13 0.48
N SER A 466 -8.29 36.84 0.62
CA SER A 466 -6.91 36.36 0.61
C SER A 466 -6.33 36.43 -0.80
N THR A 467 -5.07 36.87 -0.87
CA THR A 467 -4.25 36.84 -2.08
C THR A 467 -4.04 35.40 -2.58
N ILE A 468 -3.93 34.43 -1.68
CA ILE A 468 -3.76 33.01 -2.00
C ILE A 468 -5.02 32.47 -2.69
N PHE A 469 -6.20 32.82 -2.19
CA PHE A 469 -7.45 32.39 -2.82
C PHE A 469 -7.59 32.95 -4.24
N HIS A 470 -7.31 34.24 -4.45
CA HIS A 470 -7.34 34.84 -5.78
C HIS A 470 -6.29 34.24 -6.73
N HIS A 471 -5.08 33.95 -6.24
CA HIS A 471 -4.04 33.27 -7.01
C HIS A 471 -4.47 31.86 -7.43
N LEU A 472 -5.08 31.09 -6.53
CA LEU A 472 -5.63 29.76 -6.83
C LEU A 472 -6.73 29.82 -7.91
N GLN A 473 -7.60 30.82 -7.84
CA GLN A 473 -8.62 31.03 -8.86
C GLN A 473 -7.99 31.33 -10.23
N ALA A 474 -6.95 32.17 -10.28
CA ALA A 474 -6.22 32.48 -11.50
C ALA A 474 -5.56 31.22 -12.09
N ILE A 475 -4.84 30.45 -11.27
CA ILE A 475 -4.23 29.18 -11.69
C ILE A 475 -5.28 28.21 -12.27
N LEU A 476 -6.43 28.06 -11.63
CA LEU A 476 -7.51 27.18 -12.12
C LEU A 476 -8.10 27.66 -13.46
N VAL A 477 -8.24 28.98 -13.65
CA VAL A 477 -8.71 29.55 -14.92
C VAL A 477 -7.67 29.36 -16.02
N ASP A 478 -6.40 29.63 -15.74
CA ASP A 478 -5.32 29.48 -16.72
C ASP A 478 -5.15 28.00 -17.11
N MET A 479 -5.13 27.08 -16.14
CA MET A 479 -5.13 25.62 -16.39
C MET A 479 -6.31 25.17 -17.24
N ALA A 480 -7.53 25.64 -16.93
CA ALA A 480 -8.71 25.29 -17.71
C ALA A 480 -8.65 25.85 -19.14
N SER A 481 -7.98 26.98 -19.36
CA SER A 481 -7.83 27.59 -20.69
C SER A 481 -6.73 26.93 -21.53
N GLU A 482 -5.61 26.52 -20.91
CA GLU A 482 -4.45 25.96 -21.59
C GLU A 482 -4.55 24.43 -21.77
N HIS A 483 -5.22 23.73 -20.84
CA HIS A 483 -5.25 22.26 -20.79
C HIS A 483 -6.67 21.70 -20.71
N GLN A 484 -7.27 21.41 -21.88
CA GLN A 484 -8.63 20.86 -21.99
C GLN A 484 -8.83 19.54 -21.23
N GLY A 485 -7.79 18.72 -21.10
CA GLY A 485 -7.86 17.43 -20.38
C GLY A 485 -8.05 17.56 -18.87
N LEU A 486 -7.77 18.73 -18.28
CA LEU A 486 -7.94 18.97 -16.83
C LEU A 486 -9.33 19.47 -16.44
N VAL A 487 -10.14 19.87 -17.42
CA VAL A 487 -11.46 20.47 -17.20
C VAL A 487 -12.40 19.56 -16.38
N PRO A 488 -12.46 18.23 -16.60
CA PRO A 488 -13.23 17.33 -15.74
C PRO A 488 -12.73 17.31 -14.29
N VAL A 489 -11.41 17.35 -14.06
CA VAL A 489 -10.82 17.38 -12.71
C VAL A 489 -11.18 18.67 -11.98
N ILE A 490 -11.17 19.80 -12.69
CA ILE A 490 -11.58 21.10 -12.15
C ILE A 490 -13.08 21.08 -11.80
N ALA A 491 -13.91 20.46 -12.64
CA ALA A 491 -15.34 20.27 -12.35
C ALA A 491 -15.54 19.42 -11.09
N ASP A 492 -14.81 18.32 -10.94
CA ASP A 492 -14.89 17.44 -9.76
C ASP A 492 -14.36 18.11 -8.49
N PHE A 493 -13.26 18.85 -8.60
CA PHE A 493 -12.74 19.69 -7.53
C PHE A 493 -13.81 20.68 -7.05
N THR A 494 -14.50 21.34 -7.98
CA THR A 494 -15.58 22.28 -7.67
C THR A 494 -16.79 21.56 -7.05
N ASN A 495 -17.14 20.37 -7.54
CA ASN A 495 -18.22 19.54 -7.00
C ASN A 495 -17.96 19.16 -5.54
N ARG A 496 -16.71 18.80 -5.19
CA ARG A 496 -16.34 18.48 -3.80
C ARG A 496 -16.51 19.67 -2.87
N LEU A 497 -16.15 20.87 -3.31
CA LEU A 497 -16.38 22.10 -2.53
C LEU A 497 -17.87 22.42 -2.36
N LEU A 498 -18.68 22.24 -3.41
CA LEU A 498 -20.12 22.49 -3.38
C LEU A 498 -20.90 21.46 -2.55
N ALA A 499 -20.44 20.20 -2.50
CA ALA A 499 -21.04 19.15 -1.70
C ALA A 499 -20.86 19.37 -0.19
N CYS A 500 -19.90 20.20 0.21
CA CYS A 500 -19.61 20.49 1.61
C CYS A 500 -20.31 21.78 2.07
N ASN A 501 -21.18 21.70 3.07
CA ASN A 501 -21.95 22.85 3.57
C ASN A 501 -21.05 24.01 4.08
N SER A 502 -19.88 23.72 4.63
CA SER A 502 -18.95 24.75 5.14
C SER A 502 -18.10 25.39 4.04
N HIS A 503 -17.84 24.70 2.94
CA HIS A 503 -16.97 25.18 1.84
C HIS A 503 -17.73 25.51 0.56
N ARG A 504 -19.07 25.37 0.57
CA ARG A 504 -19.96 25.70 -0.55
C ARG A 504 -19.74 27.10 -1.11
N TRP A 505 -19.47 28.08 -0.24
CA TRP A 505 -19.17 29.46 -0.65
C TRP A 505 -17.92 29.57 -1.54
N ALA A 506 -16.90 28.73 -1.32
CA ALA A 506 -15.67 28.73 -2.11
C ALA A 506 -15.94 28.14 -3.50
N GLY A 507 -16.74 27.06 -3.56
CA GLY A 507 -17.22 26.48 -4.82
C GLY A 507 -18.07 27.46 -5.63
N GLU A 508 -19.00 28.17 -4.99
CA GLU A 508 -19.83 29.20 -5.64
C GLU A 508 -18.99 30.37 -6.18
N ARG A 509 -18.00 30.83 -5.41
CA ARG A 509 -17.10 31.91 -5.84
C ARG A 509 -16.19 31.46 -6.99
N LEU A 510 -15.70 30.23 -6.97
CA LEU A 510 -14.93 29.64 -8.07
C LEU A 510 -15.77 29.54 -9.34
N LEU A 511 -17.01 29.05 -9.26
CA LEU A 511 -17.93 29.02 -10.41
C LEU A 511 -18.19 30.42 -10.99
N ARG A 512 -18.33 31.45 -10.14
CA ARG A 512 -18.47 32.84 -10.61
C ARG A 512 -17.22 33.30 -11.37
N THR A 513 -16.03 32.99 -10.88
CA THR A 513 -14.78 33.34 -11.56
C THR A 513 -14.60 32.56 -12.87
N LEU A 514 -15.06 31.31 -12.94
CA LEU A 514 -15.09 30.56 -14.19
C LEU A 514 -16.08 31.19 -15.20
N ASP A 515 -17.26 31.64 -14.76
CA ASP A 515 -18.20 32.38 -15.63
C ASP A 515 -17.59 33.69 -16.16
N GLU A 516 -16.98 34.49 -15.28
CA GLU A 516 -16.45 35.83 -15.59
C GLU A 516 -15.15 35.80 -16.41
N CYS A 517 -14.24 34.86 -16.13
CA CYS A 517 -12.87 34.88 -16.67
C CYS A 517 -12.58 33.75 -17.66
N LEU A 518 -13.22 32.58 -17.54
CA LEU A 518 -12.97 31.45 -18.44
C LEU A 518 -13.89 31.49 -19.66
N LEU A 519 -15.22 31.63 -19.48
CA LEU A 519 -16.17 31.55 -20.59
C LEU A 519 -15.89 32.54 -21.74
N PRO A 520 -15.45 33.80 -21.50
CA PRO A 520 -15.10 34.71 -22.59
C PRO A 520 -13.85 34.31 -23.38
N ARG A 521 -12.97 33.47 -22.81
CA ARG A 521 -11.73 32.99 -23.46
C ARG A 521 -11.95 31.77 -24.36
N LEU A 522 -13.14 31.14 -24.31
CA LEU A 522 -13.43 29.90 -25.04
C LEU A 522 -13.91 30.14 -26.47
N GLU A 523 -13.32 29.42 -27.44
CA GLU A 523 -13.77 29.45 -28.83
C GLU A 523 -14.87 28.41 -29.12
N PRO A 524 -15.93 28.76 -29.89
CA PRO A 524 -17.01 27.85 -30.21
C PRO A 524 -16.61 26.79 -31.26
N GLY A 525 -16.63 25.51 -30.87
CA GLY A 525 -16.32 24.37 -31.73
C GLY A 525 -16.50 23.03 -31.03
N TYR A 526 -16.10 21.93 -31.67
CA TYR A 526 -16.31 20.58 -31.12
C TYR A 526 -15.52 20.31 -29.83
N GLN A 527 -14.45 21.07 -29.57
CA GLN A 527 -13.64 20.96 -28.34
C GLN A 527 -14.37 21.47 -27.09
N LEU A 528 -15.46 22.23 -27.26
CA LEU A 528 -16.25 22.75 -26.14
C LEU A 528 -16.94 21.64 -25.32
N ALA A 529 -17.02 20.42 -25.87
CA ALA A 529 -17.62 19.28 -25.19
C ALA A 529 -16.94 18.91 -23.86
N SER A 530 -15.63 19.16 -23.70
CA SER A 530 -14.91 18.91 -22.45
C SER A 530 -15.34 19.84 -21.31
N TYR A 531 -15.92 21.01 -21.64
CA TYR A 531 -16.36 22.02 -20.67
C TYR A 531 -17.83 21.89 -20.25
N TYR A 532 -18.61 21.00 -20.89
CA TYR A 532 -20.01 20.76 -20.53
C TYR A 532 -20.24 20.37 -19.06
N PRO A 533 -19.37 19.60 -18.38
CA PRO A 533 -19.51 19.35 -16.95
C PRO A 533 -19.48 20.65 -16.11
N ILE A 534 -18.64 21.62 -16.48
CA ILE A 534 -18.59 22.93 -15.81
C ILE A 534 -19.86 23.72 -16.12
N PHE A 535 -20.31 23.72 -17.38
CA PHE A 535 -21.50 24.48 -17.80
C PHE A 535 -22.77 23.98 -17.12
N GLU A 536 -22.92 22.67 -16.98
CA GLU A 536 -24.04 22.08 -16.26
C GLU A 536 -24.03 22.50 -14.78
N LYS A 537 -22.85 22.61 -14.17
CA LYS A 537 -22.71 23.08 -12.79
C LYS A 537 -22.97 24.55 -12.61
N ILE A 538 -22.55 25.38 -13.56
CA ILE A 538 -22.94 26.80 -13.60
C ILE A 538 -24.47 26.90 -13.71
N ALA A 539 -25.10 26.12 -14.61
CA ALA A 539 -26.55 26.09 -14.81
C ALA A 539 -27.37 25.51 -13.64
N GLN A 540 -26.77 24.66 -12.79
CA GLN A 540 -27.39 24.15 -11.57
C GLN A 540 -27.37 25.18 -10.43
N ASN A 541 -26.48 26.18 -10.50
CA ASN A 541 -26.22 27.08 -9.38
C ASN A 541 -27.00 28.40 -9.48
N GLU A 542 -27.92 28.62 -8.54
CA GLU A 542 -28.79 29.79 -8.53
C GLU A 542 -28.07 31.12 -8.30
N THR A 543 -26.88 31.11 -7.70
CA THR A 543 -26.15 32.34 -7.29
C THR A 543 -25.20 32.89 -8.35
N VAL A 544 -24.98 32.15 -9.44
CA VAL A 544 -24.04 32.51 -10.52
C VAL A 544 -24.81 33.13 -11.70
N PRO A 545 -24.37 34.29 -12.25
CA PRO A 545 -24.99 34.87 -13.44
C PRO A 545 -24.86 33.93 -14.64
N GLN A 546 -25.92 33.80 -15.43
CA GLN A 546 -25.99 32.85 -16.56
C GLN A 546 -25.79 33.49 -17.94
N HIS A 547 -25.52 34.80 -17.98
CA HIS A 547 -25.54 35.57 -19.23
C HIS A 547 -24.44 35.13 -20.21
N HIS A 548 -23.19 35.03 -19.74
CA HIS A 548 -22.05 34.63 -20.56
C HIS A 548 -22.18 33.18 -21.06
N LEU A 549 -22.71 32.28 -20.22
CA LEU A 549 -22.99 30.91 -20.61
C LEU A 549 -24.00 30.83 -21.75
N ILE A 550 -25.12 31.56 -21.68
CA ILE A 550 -26.14 31.55 -22.75
C ILE A 550 -25.59 32.15 -24.04
N GLU A 551 -24.78 33.21 -23.95
CA GLU A 551 -24.13 33.81 -25.12
C GLU A 551 -23.18 32.79 -25.80
N LEU A 552 -22.36 32.09 -25.02
CA LEU A 552 -21.44 31.07 -25.52
C LEU A 552 -22.19 29.88 -26.16
N LEU A 553 -23.24 29.37 -25.50
CA LEU A 553 -24.07 28.28 -26.04
C LEU A 553 -24.79 28.71 -27.34
N THR A 554 -25.21 29.97 -27.45
CA THR A 554 -25.80 30.52 -28.69
C THR A 554 -24.77 30.55 -29.82
N LYS A 555 -23.55 31.04 -29.56
CA LYS A 555 -22.44 31.01 -30.52
C LYS A 555 -22.06 29.58 -30.93
N GLN A 556 -22.11 28.64 -29.97
CA GLN A 556 -21.85 27.22 -30.22
C GLN A 556 -22.89 26.61 -31.17
N MET A 557 -24.18 26.84 -30.95
CA MET A 557 -25.23 26.30 -31.82
C MET A 557 -25.09 26.81 -33.26
N VAL A 558 -24.75 28.08 -33.45
CA VAL A 558 -24.46 28.65 -34.78
C VAL A 558 -23.24 27.98 -35.43
N SER A 559 -22.18 27.68 -34.65
CA SER A 559 -20.98 26.98 -35.13
C SER A 559 -21.28 25.53 -35.54
N LEU A 560 -22.09 24.82 -34.76
CA LEU A 560 -22.50 23.44 -35.04
C LEU A 560 -23.33 23.34 -36.32
N THR A 561 -24.26 24.27 -36.54
CA THR A 561 -25.04 24.35 -37.78
C THR A 561 -24.14 24.58 -39.01
N LYS A 562 -23.12 25.44 -38.90
CA LYS A 562 -22.20 25.73 -40.02
C LYS A 562 -21.24 24.58 -40.34
N LYS A 563 -20.87 23.77 -39.35
CA LYS A 563 -19.91 22.65 -39.48
C LYS A 563 -20.58 21.30 -39.73
N HIS A 564 -21.90 21.29 -39.88
CA HIS A 564 -22.68 20.07 -40.12
C HIS A 564 -22.43 19.55 -41.55
N GLY A 565 -21.92 18.34 -41.64
CA GLY A 565 -21.72 17.58 -42.88
C GLY A 565 -21.80 16.08 -42.59
N PRO A 566 -21.78 15.21 -43.63
CA PRO A 566 -22.09 13.79 -43.52
C PRO A 566 -21.18 13.02 -42.52
N ASP A 567 -19.93 13.44 -42.36
CA ASP A 567 -18.98 12.81 -41.43
C ASP A 567 -19.05 13.39 -40.00
N THR A 568 -19.71 14.53 -39.80
CA THR A 568 -19.79 15.26 -38.52
C THR A 568 -21.19 15.26 -37.90
N GLU A 569 -22.17 14.60 -38.52
CA GLU A 569 -23.57 14.54 -38.09
C GLU A 569 -23.68 14.12 -36.61
N LEU A 570 -23.09 12.98 -36.24
CA LEU A 570 -23.10 12.44 -34.87
C LEU A 570 -22.48 13.39 -33.82
N LYS A 571 -21.39 14.08 -34.18
CA LYS A 571 -20.72 15.04 -33.27
C LYS A 571 -21.55 16.31 -33.12
N SER A 572 -22.19 16.76 -34.18
CA SER A 572 -23.08 17.92 -34.12
C SER A 572 -24.36 17.60 -33.33
N TRP A 573 -24.98 16.45 -33.57
CA TRP A 573 -26.17 15.97 -32.84
C TRP A 573 -25.89 15.84 -31.34
N SER A 574 -24.83 15.12 -30.95
CA SER A 574 -24.51 14.90 -29.53
C SER A 574 -24.25 16.20 -28.77
N GLN A 575 -23.54 17.15 -29.38
CA GLN A 575 -23.32 18.47 -28.78
C GLN A 575 -24.58 19.31 -28.74
N GLY A 576 -25.40 19.30 -29.81
CA GLY A 576 -26.69 19.98 -29.83
C GLY A 576 -27.63 19.47 -28.74
N SER A 577 -27.75 18.16 -28.58
CA SER A 577 -28.53 17.52 -27.53
C SER A 577 -28.04 17.89 -26.13
N LYS A 578 -26.72 17.98 -25.91
CA LYS A 578 -26.14 18.42 -24.62
C LYS A 578 -26.44 19.89 -24.31
N VAL A 579 -26.39 20.79 -25.30
CA VAL A 579 -26.75 22.21 -25.11
C VAL A 579 -28.22 22.35 -24.71
N VAL A 580 -29.13 21.64 -25.38
CA VAL A 580 -30.57 21.63 -25.01
C VAL A 580 -30.78 21.02 -23.62
N GLY A 581 -29.98 20.00 -23.26
CA GLY A 581 -29.93 19.45 -21.90
C GLY A 581 -29.55 20.50 -20.85
N ILE A 582 -28.52 21.31 -21.10
CA ILE A 582 -28.13 22.42 -20.21
C ILE A 582 -29.25 23.44 -20.10
N CYS A 583 -29.90 23.81 -21.20
CA CYS A 583 -31.08 24.71 -21.17
C CYS A 583 -32.20 24.15 -20.29
N ARG A 584 -32.43 22.83 -20.30
CA ARG A 584 -33.40 22.17 -19.42
C ARG A 584 -32.99 22.23 -17.95
N VAL A 585 -31.71 22.06 -17.64
CA VAL A 585 -31.17 22.23 -16.28
C VAL A 585 -31.39 23.67 -15.78
N MET A 586 -31.16 24.67 -16.64
CA MET A 586 -31.41 26.08 -16.30
C MET A 586 -32.88 26.34 -15.96
N LEU A 587 -33.81 25.77 -16.75
CA LEU A 587 -35.26 25.86 -16.51
C LEU A 587 -35.68 25.21 -15.18
N LYS A 588 -34.97 24.17 -14.74
CA LYS A 588 -35.24 23.46 -13.47
C LYS A 588 -34.84 24.29 -12.25
N HIS A 589 -33.65 24.90 -12.27
CA HIS A 589 -33.03 25.49 -11.09
C HIS A 589 -33.18 27.01 -10.97
N HIS A 590 -33.30 27.77 -12.07
CA HIS A 590 -33.34 29.23 -11.97
C HIS A 590 -34.74 29.82 -11.81
N HIS A 591 -34.84 30.81 -10.92
CA HIS A 591 -36.08 31.50 -10.57
C HIS A 591 -36.30 32.85 -11.30
N SER A 592 -35.28 33.35 -12.01
CA SER A 592 -35.25 34.72 -12.53
C SER A 592 -35.81 34.84 -13.95
N SER A 593 -36.74 35.79 -14.14
CA SER A 593 -37.27 36.16 -15.47
C SER A 593 -36.20 36.72 -16.41
N HIS A 594 -35.09 37.24 -15.88
CA HIS A 594 -33.99 37.80 -16.67
C HIS A 594 -33.26 36.75 -17.52
N ILE A 595 -33.32 35.47 -17.15
CA ILE A 595 -32.68 34.37 -17.87
C ILE A 595 -33.59 33.85 -19.00
N PHE A 596 -34.91 34.00 -18.86
CA PHE A 596 -35.89 33.43 -19.77
C PHE A 596 -35.90 34.07 -21.16
N LEU A 597 -35.60 35.38 -21.26
CA LEU A 597 -35.54 36.06 -22.56
C LEU A 597 -34.30 35.65 -23.38
N PRO A 598 -33.06 35.67 -22.83
CA PRO A 598 -31.90 35.10 -23.54
C PRO A 598 -32.06 33.61 -23.87
N LEU A 599 -32.64 32.83 -22.97
CA LEU A 599 -32.86 31.39 -23.15
C LEU A 599 -33.88 31.09 -24.26
N SER A 600 -34.96 31.88 -24.36
CA SER A 600 -35.94 31.73 -25.43
C SER A 600 -35.34 32.05 -26.79
N HIS A 601 -34.49 33.08 -26.89
CA HIS A 601 -33.76 33.39 -28.12
C HIS A 601 -32.84 32.25 -28.57
N LEU A 602 -32.11 31.63 -27.64
CA LEU A 602 -31.29 30.44 -27.93
C LEU A 602 -32.16 29.29 -28.45
N LEU A 603 -33.27 28.97 -27.76
CA LEU A 603 -34.16 27.88 -28.16
C LEU A 603 -34.81 28.12 -29.53
N VAL A 604 -35.26 29.35 -29.81
CA VAL A 604 -35.81 29.72 -31.13
C VAL A 604 -34.76 29.55 -32.22
N LEU A 605 -33.53 30.04 -31.99
CA LEU A 605 -32.43 29.89 -32.94
C LEU A 605 -32.13 28.40 -33.23
N THR A 606 -32.18 27.53 -32.21
CA THR A 606 -31.99 26.10 -32.42
C THR A 606 -33.11 25.45 -33.24
N ILE A 607 -34.37 25.89 -33.06
CA ILE A 607 -35.52 25.38 -33.82
C ILE A 607 -35.42 25.78 -35.30
N GLU A 608 -34.99 27.01 -35.58
CA GLU A 608 -34.95 27.56 -36.94
C GLU A 608 -33.73 27.08 -37.74
N SER A 609 -32.58 26.93 -37.09
CA SER A 609 -31.30 26.77 -37.79
C SER A 609 -30.66 25.39 -37.67
N PHE A 610 -31.03 24.56 -36.69
CA PHE A 610 -30.32 23.29 -36.48
C PHE A 610 -30.79 22.20 -37.47
N PRO A 611 -29.87 21.44 -38.11
CA PRO A 611 -30.24 20.51 -39.19
C PRO A 611 -30.97 19.26 -38.68
N ASP A 612 -30.60 18.75 -37.51
CA ASP A 612 -31.21 17.56 -36.93
C ASP A 612 -32.65 17.79 -36.44
N LEU A 613 -33.53 16.81 -36.64
CA LEU A 613 -34.96 16.91 -36.27
C LEU A 613 -35.19 16.71 -34.77
N GLU A 614 -34.47 15.77 -34.14
CA GLU A 614 -34.66 15.46 -32.73
C GLU A 614 -34.27 16.64 -31.84
N VAL A 615 -33.10 17.26 -32.09
CA VAL A 615 -32.63 18.43 -31.33
C VAL A 615 -33.61 19.59 -31.45
N ARG A 616 -34.18 19.81 -32.65
CA ARG A 616 -35.20 20.85 -32.90
C ARG A 616 -36.49 20.59 -32.14
N ASP A 617 -36.95 19.35 -32.11
CA ASP A 617 -38.17 18.99 -31.41
C ASP A 617 -38.00 19.11 -29.89
N HIS A 618 -36.86 18.70 -29.34
CA HIS A 618 -36.52 18.92 -27.93
C HIS A 618 -36.47 20.40 -27.57
N ALA A 619 -35.84 21.23 -28.40
CA ALA A 619 -35.83 22.68 -28.21
C ALA A 619 -37.24 23.28 -28.25
N ARG A 620 -38.11 22.79 -29.14
CA ARG A 620 -39.52 23.22 -29.22
C ARG A 620 -40.31 22.85 -27.96
N ILE A 621 -40.07 21.67 -27.40
CA ILE A 621 -40.67 21.24 -26.13
C ILE A 621 -40.21 22.14 -24.99
N CYS A 622 -38.90 22.41 -24.88
CA CYS A 622 -38.35 23.36 -23.90
C CYS A 622 -38.92 24.77 -24.03
N LEU A 623 -39.09 25.29 -25.26
CA LEU A 623 -39.67 26.61 -25.51
C LEU A 623 -41.16 26.69 -25.14
N ARG A 624 -41.93 25.62 -25.42
CA ARG A 624 -43.34 25.52 -25.02
C ARG A 624 -43.48 25.40 -23.50
N MET A 625 -42.60 24.63 -22.84
CA MET A 625 -42.57 24.54 -21.38
C MET A 625 -42.27 25.89 -20.74
N LEU A 626 -41.32 26.65 -21.30
CA LEU A 626 -40.97 27.99 -20.80
C LEU A 626 -42.09 29.02 -20.98
N SER A 627 -42.82 28.97 -22.10
CA SER A 627 -43.86 29.96 -22.43
C SER A 627 -45.25 29.63 -21.89
N CYS A 628 -45.60 28.35 -21.77
CA CYS A 628 -46.96 27.92 -21.43
C CYS A 628 -47.14 27.44 -19.98
N VAL A 629 -46.06 27.17 -19.24
CA VAL A 629 -46.15 26.60 -17.89
C VAL A 629 -45.69 27.61 -16.83
N PRO A 630 -46.53 27.94 -15.82
CA PRO A 630 -46.13 28.79 -14.71
C PRO A 630 -44.92 28.17 -13.96
N GLY A 631 -43.90 28.96 -13.63
CA GLY A 631 -42.61 28.45 -13.14
C GLY A 631 -42.68 27.45 -11.97
N LYS A 632 -43.63 27.59 -11.04
CA LYS A 632 -43.85 26.61 -9.95
C LYS A 632 -44.34 25.24 -10.45
N LYS A 633 -45.26 25.22 -11.44
CA LYS A 633 -45.77 24.00 -12.07
C LYS A 633 -44.73 23.38 -12.99
N LEU A 634 -43.93 24.20 -13.68
CA LEU A 634 -42.85 23.75 -14.53
C LEU A 634 -41.84 22.91 -13.74
N ARG A 635 -41.41 23.40 -12.57
CA ARG A 635 -40.51 22.66 -11.69
C ARG A 635 -41.12 21.38 -11.14
N HIS A 636 -42.42 21.38 -10.82
CA HIS A 636 -43.11 20.14 -10.42
C HIS A 636 -43.11 19.12 -11.57
N ILE A 637 -43.49 19.52 -12.78
CA ILE A 637 -43.50 18.64 -13.96
C ILE A 637 -42.09 18.11 -14.27
N MET A 638 -41.05 18.94 -14.09
CA MET A 638 -39.65 18.55 -14.28
C MET A 638 -39.04 17.76 -13.12
N GLY A 639 -39.66 17.79 -11.93
CA GLY A 639 -39.20 17.10 -10.70
C GLY A 639 -39.99 15.84 -10.33
N VAL A 640 -41.12 15.55 -10.99
CA VAL A 640 -41.93 14.34 -10.77
C VAL A 640 -41.17 13.04 -11.10
N GLY A 641 -40.04 13.11 -11.80
CA GLY A 641 -39.13 11.97 -12.02
C GLY A 641 -38.10 11.70 -10.91
N GLU A 642 -38.06 12.48 -9.81
CA GLU A 642 -36.99 12.39 -8.78
C GLU A 642 -37.49 12.31 -7.31
N GLN A 643 -38.79 12.11 -7.07
CA GLN A 643 -39.30 11.93 -5.70
C GLN A 643 -38.88 10.56 -5.12
N PRO A 644 -38.17 10.48 -3.98
CA PRO A 644 -37.96 9.23 -3.28
C PRO A 644 -39.29 8.73 -2.70
N SER A 645 -39.60 7.45 -2.91
CA SER A 645 -40.82 6.84 -2.41
C SER A 645 -40.96 6.98 -0.90
N GLY A 646 -41.96 7.76 -0.47
CA GLY A 646 -42.35 7.89 0.92
C GLY A 646 -43.39 9.01 1.05
N VAL A 647 -44.63 8.63 1.34
CA VAL A 647 -45.83 9.48 1.52
C VAL A 647 -46.72 9.58 0.27
N THR A 648 -47.75 8.74 0.28
CA THR A 648 -48.96 8.83 -0.54
C THR A 648 -49.78 10.08 -0.19
N PRO A 649 -50.16 10.95 -1.14
CA PRO A 649 -51.35 11.78 -0.99
C PRO A 649 -52.55 11.02 -1.54
N SER A 650 -53.54 10.81 -0.66
CA SER A 650 -54.86 10.25 -0.96
C SER A 650 -55.58 11.00 -2.09
N HIS A 651 -56.10 10.25 -3.08
CA HIS A 651 -57.05 10.73 -4.08
C HIS A 651 -58.38 11.17 -3.44
N PRO A 652 -59.16 12.03 -4.13
CA PRO A 652 -60.39 11.48 -4.71
C PRO A 652 -60.77 12.02 -6.11
N GLY A 653 -61.22 11.09 -6.97
CA GLY A 653 -62.18 11.27 -8.10
C GLY A 653 -61.63 11.95 -9.37
N SER A 654 -61.89 11.51 -10.60
CA SER A 654 -62.96 10.65 -11.11
C SER A 654 -62.77 10.42 -12.62
N LEU A 655 -63.06 9.18 -13.07
CA LEU A 655 -63.61 8.76 -14.38
C LEU A 655 -62.87 9.23 -15.64
N TYR A 656 -61.93 8.44 -16.15
CA TYR A 656 -61.84 7.95 -17.54
C TYR A 656 -60.58 7.07 -17.63
N ASP A 657 -60.76 5.75 -17.52
CA ASP A 657 -59.72 4.77 -17.77
C ASP A 657 -59.45 4.68 -19.27
N ILE A 658 -58.32 5.24 -19.69
CA ILE A 658 -57.53 4.74 -20.81
C ILE A 658 -56.30 4.12 -20.15
N PRO A 659 -55.89 2.87 -20.46
CA PRO A 659 -54.65 2.34 -19.92
C PRO A 659 -53.52 3.27 -20.35
N SER A 660 -53.00 4.06 -19.42
CA SER A 660 -51.79 4.83 -19.65
C SER A 660 -50.64 3.85 -19.90
N PRO A 661 -49.69 4.16 -20.80
CA PRO A 661 -48.43 3.44 -20.80
C PRO A 661 -47.87 3.51 -19.37
N ARG A 662 -47.59 2.33 -18.83
CA ARG A 662 -47.21 2.11 -17.42
C ARG A 662 -46.09 3.06 -17.01
N ALA A 663 -46.12 3.47 -15.74
CA ALA A 663 -45.16 4.37 -15.13
C ALA A 663 -43.71 4.05 -15.52
N ALA A 664 -42.94 5.08 -15.87
CA ALA A 664 -41.52 4.98 -16.13
C ALA A 664 -40.82 4.25 -14.97
N GLN A 665 -40.11 3.18 -15.30
CA GLN A 665 -39.28 2.42 -14.36
C GLN A 665 -38.28 3.36 -13.68
N ASP A 666 -38.16 3.22 -12.36
CA ASP A 666 -37.24 3.97 -11.53
C ASP A 666 -35.81 3.50 -11.82
N LEU A 667 -34.99 4.32 -12.49
CA LEU A 667 -33.61 4.00 -12.89
C LEU A 667 -32.71 3.63 -11.69
N LYS A 668 -33.09 4.01 -10.46
CA LYS A 668 -32.35 3.65 -9.24
C LYS A 668 -32.63 2.23 -8.74
N SER A 669 -33.68 1.58 -9.26
CA SER A 669 -34.12 0.24 -8.84
C SER A 669 -33.71 -0.88 -9.81
N MET A 670 -33.22 -0.52 -10.99
CA MET A 670 -32.68 -1.49 -11.94
C MET A 670 -31.28 -1.95 -11.48
N PRO A 671 -30.97 -3.26 -11.47
CA PRO A 671 -29.59 -3.69 -11.39
C PRO A 671 -28.82 -3.07 -12.57
N ASP A 672 -27.65 -2.51 -12.27
CA ASP A 672 -26.82 -1.75 -13.20
C ASP A 672 -26.69 -2.48 -14.54
N LEU A 673 -26.75 -1.80 -15.69
CA LEU A 673 -26.60 -2.43 -17.02
C LEU A 673 -25.33 -3.29 -17.09
N ALA A 674 -24.32 -2.88 -16.31
CA ALA A 674 -23.07 -3.60 -16.11
C ALA A 674 -23.22 -5.03 -15.50
N SER A 675 -24.33 -5.33 -14.82
CA SER A 675 -24.61 -6.64 -14.25
C SER A 675 -25.06 -7.69 -15.28
N TYR A 676 -25.48 -7.26 -16.47
CA TYR A 676 -25.94 -8.15 -17.54
C TYR A 676 -24.86 -8.48 -18.58
N ILE A 677 -23.73 -7.77 -18.55
CA ILE A 677 -22.63 -7.93 -19.51
C ILE A 677 -21.36 -8.29 -18.74
N HIS A 678 -20.88 -9.51 -18.95
CA HIS A 678 -19.63 -9.99 -18.37
C HIS A 678 -18.56 -10.11 -19.45
N LEU A 679 -17.43 -9.43 -19.24
CA LEU A 679 -16.25 -9.57 -20.08
C LEU A 679 -15.27 -10.52 -19.40
N GLU A 680 -14.98 -11.63 -20.08
CA GLU A 680 -13.99 -12.61 -19.64
C GLU A 680 -12.85 -12.68 -20.65
N ARG A 681 -11.62 -12.74 -20.14
CA ARG A 681 -10.42 -12.81 -20.96
C ARG A 681 -10.15 -14.27 -21.33
N VAL A 682 -9.99 -14.53 -22.62
CA VAL A 682 -9.77 -15.90 -23.16
C VAL A 682 -8.46 -16.52 -22.66
N VAL A 683 -7.40 -15.72 -22.52
CA VAL A 683 -6.09 -16.17 -22.01
C VAL A 683 -5.80 -15.41 -20.71
N PRO A 684 -5.68 -16.05 -19.54
CA PRO A 684 -5.41 -15.35 -18.29
C PRO A 684 -4.00 -14.72 -18.29
N LEU A 685 -3.85 -13.57 -17.63
CA LEU A 685 -2.54 -12.96 -17.37
C LEU A 685 -1.72 -13.81 -16.42
N ILE A 686 -0.41 -13.84 -16.64
CA ILE A 686 0.56 -14.48 -15.73
C ILE A 686 0.74 -13.59 -14.51
N VAL A 687 0.90 -12.28 -14.74
CA VAL A 687 0.95 -11.27 -13.68
C VAL A 687 -0.48 -10.95 -13.23
N LYS A 688 -0.93 -11.63 -12.16
CA LYS A 688 -2.28 -11.42 -11.59
C LYS A 688 -2.41 -10.11 -10.80
N GLN A 689 -1.29 -9.53 -10.38
CA GLN A 689 -1.23 -8.29 -9.61
C GLN A 689 -0.35 -7.28 -10.34
N SER A 690 -0.84 -6.69 -11.42
CA SER A 690 -0.22 -5.46 -11.92
C SER A 690 -0.50 -4.35 -10.91
N TRP A 691 0.51 -3.93 -10.15
CA TRP A 691 0.48 -2.68 -9.40
C TRP A 691 0.54 -1.53 -10.41
N ALA A 692 -0.53 -1.36 -11.18
CA ALA A 692 -0.78 -0.07 -11.78
C ALA A 692 -0.94 0.89 -10.59
N LEU A 693 0.01 1.81 -10.43
CA LEU A 693 -0.07 2.92 -9.46
C LEU A 693 -1.33 3.77 -9.64
N THR A 694 -2.18 3.47 -10.62
CA THR A 694 -3.56 3.90 -10.68
C THR A 694 -4.36 3.21 -9.58
N LEU A 695 -4.52 3.92 -8.45
CA LEU A 695 -5.67 3.72 -7.56
C LEU A 695 -6.93 3.53 -8.43
N PRO A 696 -7.86 2.61 -8.06
CA PRO A 696 -9.10 2.46 -8.81
C PRO A 696 -9.72 3.84 -8.99
N ASN A 697 -9.97 4.19 -10.26
CA ASN A 697 -10.56 5.46 -10.66
C ASN A 697 -11.68 5.80 -9.67
N PHE A 698 -11.57 6.98 -9.04
CA PHE A 698 -12.59 7.58 -8.19
C PHE A 698 -13.85 7.89 -9.01
N SER A 699 -14.51 6.88 -9.58
CA SER A 699 -15.90 6.96 -10.01
C SER A 699 -16.78 6.82 -8.77
N VAL A 700 -16.74 7.85 -7.92
CA VAL A 700 -17.66 7.97 -6.78
C VAL A 700 -19.02 8.37 -7.35
N GLN A 701 -19.75 7.38 -7.84
CA GLN A 701 -21.19 7.40 -7.64
C GLN A 701 -21.42 7.45 -6.13
N SER A 702 -22.20 8.44 -5.70
CA SER A 702 -22.50 8.74 -4.32
C SER A 702 -23.04 7.51 -3.56
N ARG A 703 -22.19 6.85 -2.77
CA ARG A 703 -22.65 6.07 -1.62
C ARG A 703 -22.55 6.95 -0.37
N PRO A 704 -23.62 7.04 0.45
CA PRO A 704 -23.55 7.78 1.70
C PRO A 704 -22.60 7.06 2.67
N SER A 705 -21.77 7.87 3.33
CA SER A 705 -20.85 7.60 4.44
C SER A 705 -21.00 6.25 5.17
N GLY A 706 -19.91 5.46 5.17
CA GLY A 706 -19.69 4.34 6.09
C GLY A 706 -18.24 3.86 6.03
N SER A 707 -17.51 4.06 7.14
CA SER A 707 -16.25 3.44 7.58
C SER A 707 -15.21 2.95 6.54
N ILE A 708 -14.01 3.53 6.63
CA ILE A 708 -12.74 2.97 6.16
C ILE A 708 -12.60 1.56 6.73
N LEU A 709 -12.69 0.53 5.87
CA LEU A 709 -12.34 -0.83 6.24
C LEU A 709 -10.85 -1.06 5.99
N SER A 710 -10.21 -1.50 7.07
CA SER A 710 -8.87 -2.05 7.17
C SER A 710 -8.55 -3.03 6.04
N ILE A 711 -7.29 -3.04 5.63
CA ILE A 711 -6.65 -4.10 4.87
C ILE A 711 -6.99 -5.43 5.56
N GLN A 712 -7.66 -6.33 4.85
CA GLN A 712 -7.83 -7.73 5.22
C GLN A 712 -7.22 -8.57 4.10
N ASP A 713 -6.28 -9.42 4.51
CA ASP A 713 -5.59 -10.38 3.67
C ASP A 713 -6.58 -11.38 3.06
N VAL A 714 -6.44 -11.61 1.76
CA VAL A 714 -7.18 -12.63 1.03
C VAL A 714 -6.60 -13.99 1.40
N SER A 715 -7.25 -14.70 2.32
CA SER A 715 -7.08 -16.15 2.49
C SER A 715 -8.37 -16.86 2.06
N SER A 716 -8.20 -17.87 1.21
CA SER A 716 -9.22 -18.73 0.62
C SER A 716 -9.67 -19.85 1.56
N ALA A 717 -10.99 -20.07 1.69
CA ALA A 717 -11.65 -21.38 1.61
C ALA A 717 -13.18 -21.22 1.79
N PRO A 718 -14.02 -21.99 1.07
CA PRO A 718 -15.46 -22.02 1.29
C PRO A 718 -15.76 -22.87 2.53
N SER A 719 -16.39 -22.28 3.55
CA SER A 719 -16.89 -23.03 4.69
C SER A 719 -18.21 -23.70 4.32
N GLU A 720 -18.19 -25.03 4.24
CA GLU A 720 -19.37 -25.88 4.39
C GLU A 720 -19.97 -25.66 5.78
N GLN A 721 -21.24 -25.28 5.86
CA GLN A 721 -21.98 -25.32 7.11
C GLN A 721 -23.40 -25.83 6.84
N GLU A 722 -23.65 -27.03 7.37
CA GLU A 722 -24.93 -27.72 7.38
C GLU A 722 -26.00 -26.92 8.15
N ASN A 723 -27.17 -26.72 7.53
CA ASN A 723 -28.37 -26.23 8.20
C ASN A 723 -29.21 -27.41 8.72
N PRO A 724 -29.63 -27.43 10.00
CA PRO A 724 -30.74 -28.28 10.42
C PRO A 724 -32.10 -27.54 10.31
N THR A 725 -33.07 -28.34 9.90
CA THR A 725 -34.50 -28.16 9.54
C THR A 725 -35.45 -27.36 10.47
N GLY A 726 -36.34 -26.57 9.81
CA GLY A 726 -37.80 -26.48 10.07
C GLY A 726 -38.40 -25.09 10.37
N PRO A 727 -39.72 -24.82 10.13
CA PRO A 727 -40.59 -25.20 9.02
C PRO A 727 -41.11 -23.98 8.21
N THR A 728 -41.65 -24.31 7.04
CA THR A 728 -42.13 -23.48 5.93
C THR A 728 -43.30 -22.55 6.28
N ILE A 729 -43.15 -21.25 6.02
CA ILE A 729 -44.27 -20.33 5.71
C ILE A 729 -43.89 -19.60 4.42
N GLU A 730 -44.72 -19.82 3.40
CA GLU A 730 -44.59 -19.28 2.05
C GLU A 730 -44.50 -17.74 2.07
N ARG A 731 -43.34 -17.21 1.67
CA ARG A 731 -43.21 -15.83 1.22
C ARG A 731 -43.01 -15.86 -0.30
N ILE A 732 -44.09 -15.49 -0.99
CA ILE A 732 -44.18 -15.26 -2.44
C ILE A 732 -42.93 -14.51 -2.90
N GLY A 733 -42.10 -15.17 -3.71
CA GLY A 733 -40.93 -14.57 -4.31
C GLY A 733 -41.33 -13.42 -5.23
N TYR A 734 -40.70 -12.26 -5.05
CA TYR A 734 -40.70 -11.22 -6.09
C TYR A 734 -40.07 -11.82 -7.34
N ARG A 735 -40.89 -12.03 -8.38
CA ARG A 735 -40.42 -12.37 -9.72
C ARG A 735 -39.54 -11.22 -10.22
N GLN A 736 -38.31 -11.54 -10.59
CA GLN A 736 -37.41 -10.63 -11.31
C GLN A 736 -38.01 -10.37 -12.70
N GLU A 737 -38.45 -9.13 -12.97
CA GLU A 737 -38.96 -8.75 -14.29
C GLU A 737 -37.79 -8.50 -15.26
N THR A 738 -37.96 -8.98 -16.48
CA THR A 738 -36.99 -9.01 -17.58
C THR A 738 -36.86 -7.65 -18.27
N LEU A 739 -35.63 -7.16 -18.47
CA LEU A 739 -35.33 -6.01 -19.34
C LEU A 739 -35.85 -6.27 -20.75
N ARG A 740 -36.81 -5.45 -21.21
CA ARG A 740 -37.15 -5.36 -22.63
C ARG A 740 -36.38 -4.19 -23.22
N VAL A 741 -35.45 -4.52 -24.10
CA VAL A 741 -34.70 -3.56 -24.89
C VAL A 741 -35.20 -3.71 -26.33
N MET A 742 -36.02 -2.78 -26.80
CA MET A 742 -36.45 -2.77 -28.20
C MET A 742 -35.42 -2.01 -29.05
N ASP A 743 -34.98 -2.66 -30.13
CA ASP A 743 -34.19 -2.11 -31.26
C ASP A 743 -33.00 -1.19 -30.91
N SER A 744 -32.31 -1.43 -29.78
CA SER A 744 -31.19 -0.58 -29.38
C SER A 744 -29.82 -1.24 -29.52
N LYS A 745 -28.99 -0.60 -30.34
CA LYS A 745 -27.59 -0.93 -30.59
C LYS A 745 -26.79 -0.69 -29.31
N VAL A 746 -26.53 -1.73 -28.52
CA VAL A 746 -25.66 -1.62 -27.33
C VAL A 746 -24.25 -1.35 -27.82
N THR A 747 -23.66 -0.23 -27.38
CA THR A 747 -22.31 0.17 -27.78
C THR A 747 -21.39 0.04 -26.58
N ILE A 748 -20.39 -0.83 -26.73
CA ILE A 748 -19.29 -0.94 -25.79
C ILE A 748 -18.18 -0.02 -26.29
N THR A 749 -17.89 1.01 -25.51
CA THR A 749 -16.83 1.98 -25.76
C THR A 749 -15.65 1.70 -24.84
N PHE A 750 -14.45 1.75 -25.41
CA PHE A 750 -13.20 1.54 -24.70
C PHE A 750 -12.51 2.90 -24.56
N SER A 751 -12.23 3.34 -23.34
CA SER A 751 -11.40 4.52 -23.14
C SER A 751 -9.94 4.09 -23.12
N SER A 752 -9.24 4.44 -24.19
CA SER A 752 -7.80 4.20 -24.28
C SER A 752 -7.03 5.07 -23.30
N SER A 753 -6.04 4.51 -22.60
CA SER A 753 -5.07 5.30 -21.83
C SER A 753 -4.12 6.03 -22.78
N ALA A 754 -3.36 7.03 -22.28
CA ALA A 754 -2.37 7.75 -23.11
C ALA A 754 -1.34 6.82 -23.80
N HIS A 755 -1.15 5.61 -23.27
CA HIS A 755 -0.17 4.65 -23.77
C HIS A 755 -0.72 3.78 -24.93
N PHE A 756 -2.02 3.84 -25.24
CA PHE A 756 -2.62 3.07 -26.33
C PHE A 756 -3.36 3.98 -27.33
N GLY A 757 -3.34 3.60 -28.61
CA GLY A 757 -4.07 4.27 -29.68
C GLY A 757 -5.60 4.14 -29.54
N LYS A 758 -6.35 4.72 -30.48
CA LYS A 758 -7.81 4.75 -30.37
C LYS A 758 -8.40 3.36 -30.63
N ILE A 759 -8.99 2.76 -29.60
CA ILE A 759 -9.67 1.46 -29.71
C ILE A 759 -11.08 1.67 -30.31
N PRO A 760 -11.47 0.95 -31.38
CA PRO A 760 -12.80 1.05 -31.96
C PRO A 760 -13.88 0.51 -31.01
N SER A 761 -15.05 1.17 -30.97
CA SER A 761 -16.19 0.70 -30.18
C SER A 761 -16.80 -0.57 -30.77
N CYS A 762 -17.15 -1.52 -29.91
CA CYS A 762 -17.88 -2.71 -30.31
C CYS A 762 -19.38 -2.46 -30.25
N HIS A 763 -20.13 -2.96 -31.23
CA HIS A 763 -21.57 -2.89 -31.26
C HIS A 763 -22.15 -4.28 -31.10
N ILE A 764 -22.89 -4.50 -30.01
CA ILE A 764 -23.62 -5.74 -29.80
C ILE A 764 -25.02 -5.55 -30.37
N PRO A 765 -25.44 -6.37 -31.36
CA PRO A 765 -26.68 -6.12 -32.07
C PRO A 765 -27.95 -6.24 -31.21
N PHE A 766 -27.92 -6.93 -30.06
CA PHE A 766 -29.15 -7.26 -29.32
C PHE A 766 -28.91 -7.97 -27.97
N ILE A 767 -29.77 -7.71 -26.99
CA ILE A 767 -29.92 -8.48 -25.75
C ILE A 767 -31.42 -8.80 -25.59
N LEU A 768 -31.84 -10.06 -25.81
CA LEU A 768 -33.19 -10.52 -25.46
C LEU A 768 -33.24 -10.83 -23.96
N GLY A 769 -34.12 -10.14 -23.22
CA GLY A 769 -34.70 -10.75 -22.03
C GLY A 769 -35.76 -11.75 -22.47
N GLU A 770 -35.71 -12.99 -21.99
CA GLU A 770 -36.76 -13.98 -22.26
C GLU A 770 -38.15 -13.40 -21.91
N PRO A 771 -39.20 -13.62 -22.73
CA PRO A 771 -40.53 -13.22 -22.34
C PRO A 771 -40.99 -14.03 -21.12
N PRO A 772 -41.75 -13.45 -20.18
CA PRO A 772 -42.37 -14.23 -19.11
C PRO A 772 -43.31 -15.23 -19.76
N GLY A 773 -43.01 -16.52 -19.61
CA GLY A 773 -43.80 -17.61 -20.18
C GLY A 773 -45.28 -17.44 -19.85
N SER A 774 -46.07 -16.97 -20.80
CA SER A 774 -47.50 -17.19 -20.82
C SER A 774 -47.68 -18.67 -21.05
N GLY A 775 -48.17 -19.38 -20.03
CA GLY A 775 -48.61 -20.75 -20.18
C GLY A 775 -49.56 -20.86 -21.38
N MET A 776 -49.42 -21.97 -22.10
CA MET A 776 -49.99 -22.30 -23.41
C MET A 776 -49.03 -22.02 -24.58
N ASP A 777 -48.04 -22.89 -24.77
CA ASP A 777 -47.71 -23.36 -26.11
C ASP A 777 -47.21 -24.81 -26.08
N ILE A 778 -47.60 -25.54 -27.11
CA ILE A 778 -47.57 -27.00 -27.23
C ILE A 778 -46.13 -27.48 -27.41
N VAL A 779 -45.69 -28.40 -26.55
CA VAL A 779 -44.39 -29.08 -26.62
C VAL A 779 -44.34 -30.01 -27.84
N PRO A 780 -43.40 -29.87 -28.78
CA PRO A 780 -42.99 -30.98 -29.62
C PRO A 780 -42.01 -31.85 -28.84
N ILE A 781 -42.37 -33.12 -28.69
CA ILE A 781 -41.55 -34.16 -28.07
C ILE A 781 -40.41 -34.50 -29.03
N ASP A 782 -39.23 -33.93 -28.81
CA ASP A 782 -37.92 -34.59 -28.91
C ASP A 782 -36.80 -33.54 -28.86
N ASN A 783 -36.03 -33.54 -27.77
CA ASN A 783 -34.60 -33.80 -27.79
C ASN A 783 -33.95 -33.44 -26.44
N GLN A 784 -33.21 -34.41 -25.93
CA GLN A 784 -32.25 -34.25 -24.85
C GLN A 784 -31.14 -33.32 -25.33
N ASN A 785 -31.17 -32.04 -24.94
CA ASN A 785 -30.00 -31.17 -24.82
C ASN A 785 -30.42 -29.95 -23.99
N ARG A 786 -29.97 -29.90 -22.74
CA ARG A 786 -30.07 -28.72 -21.90
C ARG A 786 -28.95 -27.78 -22.36
N GLU A 787 -29.21 -27.00 -23.40
CA GLU A 787 -28.28 -25.95 -23.83
C GLU A 787 -28.22 -24.87 -22.74
N GLU A 788 -27.05 -24.69 -22.14
CA GLU A 788 -26.69 -23.48 -21.39
C GLU A 788 -26.69 -22.30 -22.38
N SER A 789 -27.82 -21.61 -22.52
CA SER A 789 -27.95 -20.46 -23.42
C SER A 789 -27.33 -19.20 -22.81
N SER A 790 -26.01 -19.19 -22.58
CA SER A 790 -25.25 -17.94 -22.52
C SER A 790 -24.79 -17.60 -23.94
N TYR A 791 -25.39 -16.57 -24.54
CA TYR A 791 -24.90 -16.04 -25.80
C TYR A 791 -23.49 -15.45 -25.60
N CYS A 792 -22.45 -16.24 -25.83
CA CYS A 792 -21.06 -15.78 -25.80
C CYS A 792 -20.65 -15.28 -27.19
N ALA A 793 -20.22 -14.02 -27.27
CA ALA A 793 -19.61 -13.44 -28.46
C ALA A 793 -18.12 -13.17 -28.19
N SER A 794 -17.24 -13.65 -29.08
CA SER A 794 -15.81 -13.34 -29.02
C SER A 794 -15.55 -11.96 -29.64
N VAL A 795 -14.97 -11.05 -28.85
CA VAL A 795 -14.55 -9.73 -29.33
C VAL A 795 -13.02 -9.68 -29.32
N THR A 796 -12.42 -9.29 -30.45
CA THR A 796 -10.97 -9.05 -30.55
C THR A 796 -10.73 -7.56 -30.40
N ILE A 797 -9.90 -7.17 -29.43
CA ILE A 797 -9.51 -5.79 -29.20
C ILE A 797 -8.09 -5.63 -29.75
N GLU A 798 -7.96 -4.87 -30.84
CA GLU A 798 -6.65 -4.52 -31.38
C GLU A 798 -6.06 -3.36 -30.57
N LEU A 799 -4.87 -3.58 -30.01
CA LEU A 799 -4.14 -2.60 -29.23
C LEU A 799 -3.09 -1.93 -30.13
N GLU A 800 -2.96 -0.60 -30.02
CA GLU A 800 -1.89 0.17 -30.67
C GLU A 800 -1.01 0.84 -29.60
N PRO A 801 -0.10 0.12 -28.93
CA PRO A 801 0.73 0.70 -27.88
C PRO A 801 1.68 1.76 -28.45
N GLN A 802 1.66 2.96 -27.87
CA GLN A 802 2.62 4.03 -28.17
C GLN A 802 3.93 3.84 -27.40
N GLU A 803 3.86 3.13 -26.26
CA GLU A 803 4.99 2.71 -25.45
C GLU A 803 4.71 1.29 -24.90
N PRO A 804 5.76 0.49 -24.59
CA PRO A 804 5.59 -0.86 -24.08
C PRO A 804 5.33 -0.85 -22.56
N SER A 805 4.22 -0.23 -22.15
CA SER A 805 3.82 -0.08 -20.75
C SER A 805 2.47 -0.75 -20.45
N PRO A 806 2.40 -1.67 -19.45
CA PRO A 806 1.14 -2.25 -19.00
C PRO A 806 0.12 -1.20 -18.55
N GLY A 807 -1.17 -1.53 -18.59
CA GLY A 807 -2.21 -0.58 -18.21
C GLY A 807 -3.61 -1.16 -18.06
N LEU A 808 -4.55 -0.26 -17.74
CA LEU A 808 -5.99 -0.55 -17.65
C LEU A 808 -6.72 0.15 -18.79
N ILE A 809 -7.65 -0.56 -19.42
CA ILE A 809 -8.59 -0.02 -20.39
C ILE A 809 -9.96 0.01 -19.71
N ASP A 810 -10.46 1.20 -19.37
CA ASP A 810 -11.82 1.31 -18.84
C ASP A 810 -12.83 1.03 -19.97
N VAL A 811 -13.90 0.34 -19.61
CA VAL A 811 -14.92 -0.09 -20.54
C VAL A 811 -16.25 0.47 -20.08
N SER A 812 -16.87 1.28 -20.94
CA SER A 812 -18.23 1.78 -20.74
C SER A 812 -19.18 1.12 -21.70
N VAL A 813 -20.40 0.90 -21.24
CA VAL A 813 -21.51 0.43 -22.06
C VAL A 813 -22.57 1.51 -22.13
N GLU A 814 -23.03 1.81 -23.34
CA GLU A 814 -24.14 2.71 -23.59
C GLU A 814 -25.25 1.97 -24.34
N ALA A 815 -26.49 2.13 -23.86
CA ALA A 815 -27.67 1.55 -24.50
C ALA A 815 -28.84 2.53 -24.44
N ASN A 816 -29.72 2.49 -25.44
CA ASN A 816 -30.94 3.29 -25.40
C ASN A 816 -32.09 2.49 -24.76
N THR A 817 -32.86 3.18 -23.93
CA THR A 817 -34.12 2.67 -23.35
C THR A 817 -35.30 2.88 -24.29
N GLU A 818 -36.43 2.23 -23.99
CA GLU A 818 -37.72 2.42 -24.67
C GLU A 818 -38.21 3.90 -24.65
N ASN A 819 -37.69 4.73 -23.75
CA ASN A 819 -37.98 6.16 -23.63
C ASN A 819 -36.93 7.07 -24.29
N CYS A 820 -36.06 6.53 -25.15
CA CYS A 820 -34.96 7.25 -25.82
C CYS A 820 -33.96 7.93 -24.86
N GLN A 821 -33.86 7.45 -23.62
CA GLN A 821 -32.81 7.87 -22.69
C GLN A 821 -31.58 6.97 -22.88
N VAL A 822 -30.40 7.58 -22.91
CA VAL A 822 -29.12 6.87 -22.93
C VAL A 822 -28.84 6.37 -21.51
N LEU A 823 -28.85 5.06 -21.33
CA LEU A 823 -28.27 4.38 -20.17
C LEU A 823 -26.77 4.24 -20.40
N SER A 824 -25.98 4.66 -19.43
CA SER A 824 -24.54 4.39 -19.40
C SER A 824 -24.18 3.60 -18.14
N GLY A 825 -23.32 2.61 -18.31
CA GLY A 825 -22.77 1.80 -17.21
C GLY A 825 -21.27 1.61 -17.40
N SER A 826 -20.53 1.41 -16.30
CA SER A 826 -19.11 1.06 -16.35
C SER A 826 -18.96 -0.44 -16.12
N LEU A 827 -18.29 -1.14 -17.04
CA LEU A 827 -17.91 -2.53 -16.87
C LEU A 827 -16.58 -2.62 -16.12
N LYS A 828 -16.20 -3.84 -15.70
CA LYS A 828 -14.89 -4.09 -15.11
C LYS A 828 -13.79 -3.72 -16.13
N PRO A 829 -12.78 -2.91 -15.75
CA PRO A 829 -11.71 -2.52 -16.66
C PRO A 829 -10.89 -3.74 -17.09
N ILE A 830 -10.38 -3.70 -18.32
CA ILE A 830 -9.55 -4.76 -18.90
C ILE A 830 -8.08 -4.47 -18.58
N THR A 831 -7.42 -5.41 -17.92
CA THR A 831 -5.98 -5.37 -17.63
C THR A 831 -5.18 -5.82 -18.85
N VAL A 832 -4.24 -4.97 -19.29
CA VAL A 832 -3.24 -5.26 -20.32
C VAL A 832 -1.88 -5.43 -19.62
N GLY A 833 -1.33 -6.64 -19.72
CA GLY A 833 -0.02 -6.99 -19.16
C GLY A 833 1.12 -6.68 -20.13
N ILE A 834 2.37 -6.81 -19.67
CA ILE A 834 3.54 -6.66 -20.55
C ILE A 834 3.60 -7.81 -21.57
N GLU A 835 3.11 -8.99 -21.20
CA GLU A 835 3.04 -10.17 -22.05
C GLU A 835 2.10 -10.01 -23.25
N ASP A 836 1.12 -9.09 -23.18
CA ASP A 836 0.21 -8.77 -24.28
C ASP A 836 0.91 -8.00 -25.42
N MET A 837 2.08 -7.45 -25.13
CA MET A 837 2.88 -6.66 -26.06
C MET A 837 4.00 -7.47 -26.72
N PHE A 838 4.10 -8.77 -26.41
CA PHE A 838 5.16 -9.62 -26.94
C PHE A 838 4.90 -9.98 -28.40
N LEU A 839 5.70 -9.40 -29.28
CA LEU A 839 5.65 -9.66 -30.71
C LEU A 839 6.84 -10.52 -31.14
N LYS A 840 6.60 -11.38 -32.14
CA LYS A 840 7.66 -12.15 -32.78
C LYS A 840 8.33 -11.32 -33.86
N ALA A 841 9.64 -11.45 -34.00
CA ALA A 841 10.38 -10.89 -35.13
C ALA A 841 9.80 -11.38 -36.47
N SER A 842 9.52 -10.43 -37.37
CA SER A 842 9.10 -10.72 -38.73
C SER A 842 10.24 -11.35 -39.52
N VAL A 843 9.93 -12.36 -40.32
CA VAL A 843 10.91 -13.00 -41.21
C VAL A 843 10.77 -12.36 -42.59
N PRO A 844 11.86 -11.92 -43.22
CA PRO A 844 11.84 -11.45 -44.60
C PRO A 844 11.20 -12.50 -45.52
N PRO A 845 10.35 -12.10 -46.49
CA PRO A 845 9.64 -13.05 -47.35
C PRO A 845 10.57 -13.92 -48.21
N ASP A 846 11.82 -13.49 -48.42
CA ASP A 846 12.83 -14.20 -49.21
C ASP A 846 13.63 -15.25 -48.42
N THR A 847 13.39 -15.39 -47.11
CA THR A 847 14.13 -16.36 -46.27
C THR A 847 13.57 -17.79 -46.46
N PRO A 848 14.39 -18.76 -46.91
CA PRO A 848 13.95 -20.14 -47.04
C PRO A 848 13.56 -20.73 -45.67
N ARG A 849 12.57 -21.63 -45.63
CA ARG A 849 12.04 -22.21 -44.37
C ARG A 849 13.12 -22.86 -43.49
N GLU A 850 14.18 -23.39 -44.10
CA GLU A 850 15.33 -24.00 -43.41
C GLU A 850 16.29 -22.96 -42.80
N GLY A 851 16.31 -21.73 -43.33
CA GLY A 851 17.18 -20.63 -42.87
C GLY A 851 16.57 -19.74 -41.77
N VAL A 852 15.32 -19.98 -41.37
CA VAL A 852 14.61 -19.13 -40.39
C VAL A 852 15.27 -19.17 -39.00
N ALA A 853 15.74 -20.35 -38.58
CA ALA A 853 16.39 -20.49 -37.27
C ALA A 853 17.75 -19.75 -37.23
N MET A 854 18.53 -19.84 -38.31
CA MET A 854 19.77 -19.07 -38.47
C MET A 854 19.51 -17.56 -38.46
N TYR A 855 18.49 -17.11 -39.19
CA TYR A 855 18.11 -15.69 -39.22
C TYR A 855 17.79 -15.14 -37.83
N TYR A 856 16.99 -15.85 -37.03
CA TYR A 856 16.69 -15.40 -35.67
C TYR A 856 17.92 -15.39 -34.76
N GLN A 857 18.83 -16.36 -34.91
CA GLN A 857 20.08 -16.41 -34.15
C GLN A 857 21.00 -15.22 -34.49
N ASP A 858 21.20 -14.94 -35.77
CA ASP A 858 22.00 -13.81 -36.23
C ASP A 858 21.38 -12.47 -35.79
N LEU A 859 20.05 -12.36 -35.88
CA LEU A 859 19.31 -11.19 -35.41
C LEU A 859 19.43 -10.99 -33.90
N PHE A 860 19.36 -12.05 -33.11
CA PHE A 860 19.57 -11.97 -31.65
C PHE A 860 20.97 -11.46 -31.34
N HIS A 861 22.02 -12.02 -31.98
CA HIS A 861 23.40 -11.58 -31.75
C HIS A 861 23.60 -10.11 -32.11
N ALA A 862 23.11 -9.68 -33.28
CA ALA A 862 23.19 -8.30 -33.72
C ALA A 862 22.47 -7.34 -32.75
N LEU A 863 21.26 -7.67 -32.29
CA LEU A 863 20.52 -6.85 -31.33
C LEU A 863 21.17 -6.88 -29.94
N TRP A 864 21.68 -8.03 -29.50
CA TRP A 864 22.36 -8.19 -28.22
C TRP A 864 23.60 -7.31 -28.13
N GLU A 865 24.39 -7.24 -29.21
CA GLU A 865 25.54 -6.33 -29.33
C GLU A 865 25.12 -4.87 -29.50
N ALA A 866 24.08 -4.57 -30.29
CA ALA A 866 23.59 -3.20 -30.47
C ALA A 866 23.08 -2.60 -29.15
N CYS A 867 22.44 -3.39 -28.29
CA CYS A 867 22.04 -2.98 -26.94
C CYS A 867 23.23 -2.84 -25.95
N ASP A 868 24.44 -3.31 -26.31
CA ASP A 868 25.68 -3.12 -25.53
C ASP A 868 26.37 -1.79 -25.86
N SER A 869 26.26 -1.36 -27.12
CA SER A 869 26.85 -0.12 -27.60
C SER A 869 26.08 1.09 -27.07
N SER A 870 26.75 1.96 -26.32
CA SER A 870 26.29 3.26 -25.83
C SER A 870 26.05 4.28 -26.97
N THR A 871 25.44 3.86 -28.08
CA THR A 871 25.26 4.66 -29.31
C THR A 871 23.83 4.72 -29.81
N ASN A 872 22.88 3.93 -29.28
CA ASN A 872 21.52 3.82 -29.84
C ASN A 872 20.32 4.10 -28.92
N THR A 873 20.50 4.43 -27.65
CA THR A 873 19.39 5.01 -26.86
C THR A 873 19.46 6.53 -26.92
N GLY A 874 18.71 7.13 -27.86
CA GLY A 874 18.31 8.53 -27.93
C GLY A 874 19.01 9.52 -27.00
N ARG A 875 20.24 9.90 -27.38
CA ARG A 875 20.79 11.21 -27.07
C ARG A 875 20.00 12.25 -27.88
N GLU A 876 18.91 12.80 -27.33
CA GLU A 876 18.34 14.06 -27.86
C GLU A 876 19.02 15.28 -27.25
N THR A 877 19.89 15.92 -28.03
CA THR A 877 20.13 17.35 -27.83
C THR A 877 20.43 18.06 -29.14
N PHE A 878 19.87 19.25 -29.23
CA PHE A 878 19.77 20.12 -30.39
C PHE A 878 20.17 21.54 -29.96
N PRO A 879 20.22 22.52 -30.88
CA PRO A 879 20.99 22.61 -32.12
C PRO A 879 21.89 23.88 -32.04
N LEU A 880 22.60 24.36 -33.07
CA LEU A 880 22.20 25.55 -33.84
C LEU A 880 23.29 25.84 -34.90
N SER A 881 22.87 26.02 -36.16
CA SER A 881 23.74 26.33 -37.30
C SER A 881 24.38 27.71 -37.16
N GLY A 882 25.68 27.84 -37.45
CA GLY A 882 26.32 29.16 -37.44
C GLY A 882 26.64 29.72 -36.04
N GLY A 883 26.70 28.85 -35.02
CA GLY A 883 27.36 29.14 -33.74
C GLY A 883 26.43 29.64 -32.63
N LYS A 884 26.07 28.72 -31.73
CA LYS A 884 26.37 28.75 -30.27
C LYS A 884 25.59 27.65 -29.50
N GLY A 885 26.13 26.41 -29.42
CA GLY A 885 25.78 25.28 -28.48
C GLY A 885 24.33 24.74 -28.52
N SER A 886 23.96 23.47 -28.16
CA SER A 886 24.45 22.55 -27.08
C SER A 886 23.97 21.05 -27.07
N ALA A 887 24.82 20.12 -26.55
CA ALA A 887 24.85 19.07 -25.42
C ALA A 887 23.94 17.79 -25.11
N VAL A 888 24.42 16.50 -25.12
CA VAL A 888 23.60 15.23 -24.85
C VAL A 888 24.12 14.04 -23.90
N ILE A 889 23.26 13.03 -23.45
CA ILE A 889 23.36 11.88 -22.41
C ILE A 889 22.88 10.37 -22.81
N ASP A 890 23.37 9.19 -22.23
CA ASP A 890 23.28 7.68 -22.60
C ASP A 890 22.66 6.53 -21.61
N GLY A 891 22.44 5.22 -22.02
CA GLY A 891 21.58 4.04 -21.48
C GLY A 891 22.06 2.83 -20.54
N THR A 892 21.33 1.65 -20.40
CA THR A 892 21.32 0.67 -19.21
C THR A 892 21.35 -0.91 -19.40
N ARG A 893 22.02 -1.71 -18.51
CA ARG A 893 22.08 -3.23 -18.43
C ARG A 893 21.45 -3.80 -17.13
N SER A 894 20.78 -4.98 -17.15
CA SER A 894 20.17 -5.63 -15.94
C SER A 894 20.43 -7.16 -15.82
N VAL A 895 20.42 -7.71 -14.59
CA VAL A 895 20.66 -9.13 -14.26
C VAL A 895 19.72 -9.59 -13.14
N LYS A 896 19.06 -10.75 -13.29
CA LYS A 896 18.19 -11.37 -12.28
C LYS A 896 18.58 -12.83 -12.03
N LEU A 897 18.61 -13.26 -10.77
CA LEU A 897 18.82 -14.67 -10.39
C LEU A 897 17.48 -15.31 -10.02
N LEU A 898 17.15 -16.44 -10.64
CA LEU A 898 15.96 -17.23 -10.35
C LEU A 898 16.37 -18.52 -9.62
N GLU A 899 15.99 -18.66 -8.35
CA GLU A 899 16.30 -19.84 -7.53
C GLU A 899 15.28 -20.96 -7.76
N VAL A 900 15.23 -21.48 -9.00
CA VAL A 900 14.26 -22.51 -9.41
C VAL A 900 14.93 -23.69 -10.10
N THR A 901 14.30 -24.86 -9.94
CA THR A 901 14.76 -26.08 -10.60
C THR A 901 14.57 -25.99 -12.12
N PRO A 902 15.46 -26.61 -12.93
CA PRO A 902 15.36 -26.65 -14.39
C PRO A 902 14.00 -27.13 -14.90
N LYS A 903 13.35 -28.04 -14.18
CA LYS A 903 12.05 -28.60 -14.55
C LYS A 903 10.94 -27.53 -14.53
N VAL A 904 10.93 -26.67 -13.52
CA VAL A 904 9.95 -25.58 -13.38
C VAL A 904 10.20 -24.53 -14.48
N LEU A 905 11.46 -24.13 -14.67
CA LEU A 905 11.84 -23.18 -15.71
C LEU A 905 11.46 -23.68 -17.11
N ILE A 906 11.82 -24.92 -17.45
CA ILE A 906 11.53 -25.51 -18.78
C ILE A 906 10.01 -25.53 -19.02
N GLY A 907 9.22 -25.97 -18.04
CA GLY A 907 7.77 -25.98 -18.17
C GLY A 907 7.16 -24.58 -18.39
N ALA A 908 7.70 -23.57 -17.71
CA ALA A 908 7.26 -22.18 -17.88
C ALA A 908 7.64 -21.62 -19.25
N VAL A 909 8.87 -21.86 -19.71
CA VAL A 909 9.36 -21.43 -21.04
C VAL A 909 8.55 -22.09 -22.15
N GLU A 910 8.29 -23.39 -22.07
CA GLU A 910 7.50 -24.11 -23.09
C GLU A 910 6.05 -23.62 -23.16
N ARG A 911 5.48 -23.19 -22.03
CA ARG A 911 4.08 -22.73 -21.96
C ARG A 911 3.90 -21.30 -22.45
N TYR A 912 4.82 -20.40 -22.11
CA TYR A 912 4.63 -18.95 -22.29
C TYR A 912 5.63 -18.30 -23.24
N LEU A 913 6.84 -18.85 -23.38
CA LEU A 913 7.93 -18.23 -24.15
C LEU A 913 8.35 -19.04 -25.39
N ALA A 914 7.76 -20.21 -25.64
CA ALA A 914 8.21 -21.14 -26.70
C ALA A 914 8.31 -20.51 -28.09
N SER A 915 7.43 -19.56 -28.43
CA SER A 915 7.44 -18.86 -29.72
C SER A 915 8.56 -17.84 -29.89
N PHE A 916 9.22 -17.44 -28.78
CA PHE A 916 10.24 -16.41 -28.71
C PHE A 916 11.65 -16.97 -28.46
N VAL A 917 11.77 -18.28 -28.20
CA VAL A 917 13.07 -18.94 -28.07
C VAL A 917 13.77 -18.96 -29.44
N VAL A 918 15.05 -18.59 -29.46
CA VAL A 918 15.87 -18.46 -30.68
C VAL A 918 16.92 -19.57 -30.76
N SER A 919 17.66 -19.78 -29.68
CA SER A 919 18.69 -20.82 -29.62
C SER A 919 18.74 -21.47 -28.24
N VAL A 920 19.13 -22.74 -28.23
CA VAL A 920 19.33 -23.55 -27.02
C VAL A 920 20.68 -24.23 -27.14
N SER A 921 21.55 -24.03 -26.16
CA SER A 921 22.88 -24.64 -26.11
C SER A 921 23.07 -25.46 -24.84
N GLY A 922 23.95 -26.47 -24.91
CA GLY A 922 24.29 -27.35 -23.79
C GLY A 922 23.60 -28.71 -23.90
N GLY A 923 24.40 -29.79 -23.97
CA GLY A 923 23.90 -31.13 -24.28
C GLY A 923 22.77 -31.64 -23.35
N SER A 924 22.81 -31.30 -22.06
CA SER A 924 21.75 -31.69 -21.11
C SER A 924 20.43 -30.96 -21.38
N LEU A 925 20.49 -29.67 -21.70
CA LEU A 925 19.31 -28.84 -21.96
C LEU A 925 18.68 -29.15 -23.32
N VAL A 926 19.53 -29.31 -24.35
CA VAL A 926 19.13 -29.67 -25.72
C VAL A 926 18.39 -31.00 -25.74
N THR A 927 18.89 -32.01 -25.03
CA THR A 927 18.28 -33.35 -24.99
C THR A 927 16.86 -33.30 -24.41
N ILE A 928 16.65 -32.52 -23.33
CA ILE A 928 15.35 -32.40 -22.66
C ILE A 928 14.35 -31.67 -23.56
N LEU A 929 14.69 -30.47 -24.03
CA LEU A 929 13.77 -29.63 -24.82
C LEU A 929 13.48 -30.22 -26.21
N ARG A 930 14.46 -30.89 -26.84
CA ARG A 930 14.22 -31.59 -28.10
C ARG A 930 13.30 -32.79 -27.92
N GLY A 931 13.37 -33.48 -26.77
CA GLY A 931 12.48 -34.58 -26.42
C GLY A 931 11.01 -34.16 -26.27
N ASN A 932 10.75 -32.94 -25.82
CA ASN A 932 9.40 -32.43 -25.59
C ASN A 932 8.68 -31.94 -26.87
N GLY A 933 9.42 -31.47 -27.88
CA GLY A 933 8.87 -31.12 -29.20
C GLY A 933 8.00 -29.86 -29.28
N VAL A 934 7.93 -29.06 -28.21
CA VAL A 934 7.11 -27.83 -28.14
C VAL A 934 7.80 -26.66 -28.86
N ILE A 935 9.11 -26.49 -28.66
CA ILE A 935 9.92 -25.42 -29.26
C ILE A 935 10.30 -25.79 -30.70
N LYS A 936 9.97 -24.92 -31.67
CA LYS A 936 10.17 -25.14 -33.10
C LYS A 936 10.90 -23.97 -33.74
N ASN A 937 11.64 -24.22 -34.83
CA ASN A 937 12.44 -23.23 -35.56
C ASN A 937 13.54 -22.57 -34.70
N VAL A 938 14.27 -23.39 -33.93
CA VAL A 938 15.31 -23.00 -32.98
C VAL A 938 16.64 -23.65 -33.32
N MET A 939 17.73 -22.93 -33.10
CA MET A 939 19.09 -23.43 -33.27
C MET A 939 19.53 -24.24 -32.05
N TRP A 940 19.97 -25.47 -32.29
CA TRP A 940 20.42 -26.39 -31.25
C TRP A 940 21.93 -26.55 -31.29
N GLU A 941 22.61 -26.11 -30.23
CA GLU A 941 24.06 -26.17 -30.12
C GLU A 941 24.46 -27.25 -29.09
N GLU A 942 24.81 -28.43 -29.58
CA GLU A 942 25.14 -29.59 -28.73
C GLU A 942 26.57 -29.56 -28.17
N ASN A 943 27.48 -28.79 -28.79
CA ASN A 943 28.88 -28.69 -28.40
C ASN A 943 29.33 -27.23 -28.39
N VAL A 944 29.58 -26.68 -27.20
CA VAL A 944 30.41 -25.47 -27.05
C VAL A 944 31.72 -25.91 -26.41
N PRO A 945 32.89 -25.75 -27.06
CA PRO A 945 34.16 -25.77 -26.34
C PRO A 945 34.18 -24.53 -25.45
N ASP A 946 34.52 -24.69 -24.17
CA ASP A 946 34.64 -23.62 -23.16
C ASP A 946 34.80 -22.23 -23.77
N ALA A 947 33.68 -21.51 -23.92
CA ALA A 947 33.70 -20.15 -24.38
C ALA A 947 34.10 -19.28 -23.18
N SER A 948 35.41 -19.24 -22.93
CA SER A 948 36.06 -18.09 -22.36
C SER A 948 35.64 -16.86 -23.17
N VAL A 949 34.60 -16.16 -22.74
CA VAL A 949 34.37 -14.79 -23.17
C VAL A 949 35.62 -14.01 -22.81
N GLY A 950 36.27 -13.48 -23.84
CA GLY A 950 37.61 -12.91 -23.79
C GLY A 950 37.81 -11.92 -22.65
N ALA A 951 38.96 -12.07 -22.02
CA ALA A 951 39.49 -11.24 -20.94
C ALA A 951 39.96 -9.84 -21.39
N ASP A 952 39.37 -9.24 -22.44
CA ASP A 952 39.80 -7.93 -22.97
C ASP A 952 38.64 -6.94 -23.10
N ALA A 953 38.13 -6.52 -21.94
CA ALA A 953 37.53 -5.19 -21.73
C ALA A 953 37.48 -4.88 -20.22
N LEU A 954 38.62 -5.04 -19.55
CA LEU A 954 38.84 -4.50 -18.20
C LEU A 954 39.51 -3.12 -18.34
N VAL A 955 38.76 -2.05 -18.12
CA VAL A 955 39.28 -0.82 -17.52
C VAL A 955 38.97 -0.92 -16.02
N PRO A 956 39.93 -0.60 -15.14
CA PRO A 956 40.11 -1.32 -13.89
C PRO A 956 39.10 -0.87 -12.83
N TYR A 957 38.22 -1.76 -12.43
CA TYR A 957 37.69 -1.70 -11.07
C TYR A 957 38.73 -2.33 -10.14
N SER A 958 39.20 -1.50 -9.22
CA SER A 958 40.10 -1.82 -8.12
C SER A 958 39.79 -3.19 -7.49
N PRO A 959 40.79 -4.01 -7.13
CA PRO A 959 40.61 -5.29 -6.46
C PRO A 959 40.08 -5.19 -5.01
N ASP A 960 39.68 -4.00 -4.55
CA ASP A 960 39.30 -3.74 -3.16
C ASP A 960 37.79 -3.78 -2.86
N ASN A 961 36.91 -4.13 -3.81
CA ASN A 961 35.48 -4.32 -3.52
C ASN A 961 34.99 -5.71 -3.93
N ASN A 962 35.44 -6.71 -3.18
CA ASN A 962 34.67 -7.93 -3.01
C ASN A 962 33.35 -7.56 -2.32
N LEU A 963 32.25 -7.49 -3.07
CA LEU A 963 30.94 -7.84 -2.51
C LEU A 963 30.93 -9.36 -2.29
N GLN A 964 31.71 -9.78 -1.29
CA GLN A 964 31.44 -10.99 -0.55
C GLN A 964 30.08 -10.78 0.10
N LEU A 965 29.04 -11.39 -0.47
CA LEU A 965 27.97 -11.89 0.38
C LEU A 965 28.63 -12.90 1.31
N HIS A 966 29.09 -12.40 2.46
CA HIS A 966 29.33 -13.22 3.63
C HIS A 966 28.00 -13.90 3.94
N LEU A 967 27.80 -15.11 3.43
CA LEU A 967 27.06 -16.07 4.22
C LEU A 967 27.83 -16.20 5.53
N ILE A 968 27.11 -16.01 6.61
CA ILE A 968 27.57 -16.23 7.96
C ILE A 968 27.96 -17.71 8.02
N ASP A 969 29.27 -17.96 8.18
CA ASP A 969 29.78 -19.27 8.55
C ASP A 969 29.23 -19.63 9.93
N ASP A 970 28.31 -20.59 9.98
CA ASP A 970 28.21 -21.48 11.12
C ASP A 970 29.10 -22.70 10.81
N GLU A 971 30.37 -22.60 11.21
CA GLU A 971 31.20 -23.77 11.45
C GLU A 971 30.70 -24.48 12.70
N ASP A 972 30.21 -25.71 12.56
CA ASP A 972 30.92 -26.90 13.04
C ASP A 972 30.00 -28.14 13.04
N ILE A 973 30.37 -29.14 12.24
CA ILE A 973 30.84 -30.45 12.73
C ILE A 973 31.52 -31.14 11.56
N GLY A 974 32.85 -31.14 11.61
CA GLY A 974 33.71 -31.84 10.67
C GLY A 974 33.67 -33.36 10.87
N VAL A 975 33.62 -34.07 9.75
CA VAL A 975 34.26 -35.38 9.62
C VAL A 975 34.94 -35.44 8.26
N GLY A 976 36.28 -35.42 8.30
CA GLY A 976 37.10 -36.33 7.52
C GLY A 976 37.15 -36.16 6.00
N ALA A 977 38.26 -35.55 5.59
CA ALA A 977 39.12 -36.04 4.51
C ALA A 977 38.87 -35.53 3.08
N GLU A 978 39.98 -35.00 2.57
CA GLU A 978 40.40 -34.87 1.17
C GLU A 978 39.96 -33.60 0.42
N ARG A 979 41.00 -32.83 0.11
CA ARG A 979 41.05 -31.76 -0.87
C ARG A 979 40.43 -32.24 -2.19
N TYR A 980 39.16 -31.90 -2.42
CA TYR A 980 38.63 -31.83 -3.77
C TYR A 980 38.93 -30.43 -4.31
N GLY A 981 39.77 -30.40 -5.34
CA GLY A 981 39.93 -29.22 -6.17
C GLY A 981 38.59 -28.81 -6.78
N HIS A 982 38.51 -27.54 -7.17
CA HIS A 982 37.51 -26.96 -8.05
C HIS A 982 37.03 -27.95 -9.13
N GLU A 983 35.94 -28.67 -8.87
CA GLU A 983 35.15 -29.32 -9.91
C GLU A 983 33.98 -28.40 -10.24
N SER A 984 34.03 -27.88 -11.48
CA SER A 984 33.00 -27.15 -12.21
C SER A 984 31.57 -27.33 -11.68
N LYS A 985 30.90 -26.21 -11.34
CA LYS A 985 29.44 -26.10 -11.39
C LYS A 985 28.98 -26.65 -12.74
N ARG A 986 28.32 -27.81 -12.76
CA ARG A 986 27.78 -28.38 -14.01
C ARG A 986 26.59 -27.55 -14.47
N GLU A 987 26.85 -26.53 -15.28
CA GLU A 987 25.85 -25.79 -16.05
C GLU A 987 25.09 -26.76 -16.98
N MET A 988 23.76 -26.66 -17.05
CA MET A 988 22.96 -27.53 -17.95
C MET A 988 22.98 -27.01 -19.39
N GLY A 989 23.07 -25.69 -19.56
CA GLY A 989 23.04 -25.03 -20.87
C GLY A 989 22.52 -23.60 -20.81
N THR A 990 22.39 -22.96 -21.97
CA THR A 990 21.81 -21.61 -22.09
C THR A 990 20.63 -21.57 -23.05
N MET A 991 19.67 -20.68 -22.80
CA MET A 991 18.58 -20.36 -23.72
C MET A 991 18.60 -18.87 -24.08
N ARG A 992 18.38 -18.56 -25.35
CA ARG A 992 18.23 -17.18 -25.83
C ARG A 992 16.80 -16.93 -26.25
N VAL A 993 16.21 -15.85 -25.73
CA VAL A 993 14.82 -15.45 -26.00
C VAL A 993 14.80 -14.04 -26.56
N MET A 994 14.12 -13.84 -27.68
CA MET A 994 14.02 -12.57 -28.38
C MET A 994 12.56 -12.13 -28.49
N ILE A 995 12.24 -10.99 -27.90
CA ILE A 995 10.89 -10.43 -27.87
C ILE A 995 10.92 -9.03 -28.48
N PHE A 996 10.02 -8.75 -29.41
CA PHE A 996 9.80 -7.41 -29.93
C PHE A 996 8.69 -6.74 -29.12
N LEU A 997 8.90 -5.49 -28.77
CA LEU A 997 7.97 -4.66 -28.01
C LEU A 997 7.51 -3.49 -28.89
N PRO A 998 6.20 -3.28 -29.09
CA PRO A 998 5.70 -2.13 -29.83
C PRO A 998 6.07 -0.80 -29.12
N PRO A 999 6.27 0.29 -29.87
CA PRO A 999 6.23 0.36 -31.34
C PRO A 999 7.53 -0.10 -32.03
N ARG A 1000 8.71 -0.07 -31.37
CA ARG A 1000 10.03 -0.34 -32.00
C ARG A 1000 11.12 -0.87 -31.05
N TYR A 1001 10.75 -1.36 -29.87
CA TYR A 1001 11.70 -1.76 -28.82
C TYR A 1001 11.93 -3.27 -28.81
N HIS A 1002 12.96 -3.70 -28.10
CA HIS A 1002 13.42 -5.08 -28.07
C HIS A 1002 13.73 -5.50 -26.64
N LEU A 1003 13.30 -6.70 -26.27
CA LEU A 1003 13.58 -7.31 -24.98
C LEU A 1003 14.28 -8.65 -25.21
N LEU A 1004 15.51 -8.76 -24.74
CA LEU A 1004 16.38 -9.90 -24.97
C LEU A 1004 16.74 -10.57 -23.65
N PHE A 1005 16.52 -11.88 -23.56
CA PHE A 1005 16.94 -12.69 -22.42
C PHE A 1005 18.00 -13.68 -22.82
N LEU A 1006 19.06 -13.76 -22.00
CA LEU A 1006 20.00 -14.87 -21.98
C LEU A 1006 19.85 -15.58 -20.64
N LEU A 1007 19.28 -16.80 -20.68
CA LEU A 1007 19.05 -17.63 -19.50
C LEU A 1007 20.16 -18.66 -19.40
N GLU A 1008 20.97 -18.57 -18.35
CA GLU A 1008 22.02 -19.53 -18.00
C GLU A 1008 21.46 -20.51 -16.96
N VAL A 1009 21.16 -21.72 -17.40
CA VAL A 1009 20.41 -22.71 -16.61
C VAL A 1009 21.38 -23.61 -15.85
N GLY A 1010 21.42 -23.46 -14.53
CA GLY A 1010 22.11 -24.36 -13.61
C GLY A 1010 21.18 -25.43 -13.04
N ARG A 1011 21.75 -26.39 -12.30
CA ARG A 1011 20.97 -27.48 -11.66
C ARG A 1011 20.04 -27.01 -10.53
N ALA A 1012 20.36 -25.88 -9.88
CA ALA A 1012 19.63 -25.35 -8.73
C ALA A 1012 19.10 -23.91 -8.92
N SER A 1013 19.68 -23.15 -9.86
CA SER A 1013 19.34 -21.76 -10.11
C SER A 1013 19.58 -21.39 -11.58
N THR A 1014 18.88 -20.38 -12.06
CA THR A 1014 19.03 -19.84 -13.42
C THR A 1014 19.38 -18.36 -13.37
N LEU A 1015 20.45 -17.95 -14.03
CA LEU A 1015 20.82 -16.54 -14.16
C LEU A 1015 20.21 -15.98 -15.45
N VAL A 1016 19.38 -14.94 -15.34
CA VAL A 1016 18.76 -14.25 -16.47
C VAL A 1016 19.48 -12.92 -16.68
N ARG A 1017 20.16 -12.80 -17.82
CA ARG A 1017 20.74 -11.54 -18.28
C ARG A 1017 19.76 -10.86 -19.23
N ILE A 1018 19.44 -9.60 -18.95
CA ILE A 1018 18.40 -8.86 -19.67
C ILE A 1018 19.04 -7.65 -20.37
N ARG A 1019 18.75 -7.51 -21.67
CA ARG A 1019 19.07 -6.31 -22.46
C ARG A 1019 17.81 -5.77 -23.12
N THR A 1020 17.68 -4.45 -23.12
CA THR A 1020 16.57 -3.73 -23.75
C THR A 1020 17.06 -2.36 -24.21
N ASP A 1021 16.50 -1.86 -25.29
CA ASP A 1021 16.63 -0.48 -25.76
C ASP A 1021 15.58 0.47 -25.13
N HIS A 1022 14.71 -0.06 -24.28
CA HIS A 1022 13.72 0.67 -23.49
C HIS A 1022 13.79 0.29 -22.01
N TRP A 1023 14.72 0.90 -21.27
CA TRP A 1023 14.94 0.62 -19.86
C TRP A 1023 13.71 0.75 -18.93
N PRO A 1024 12.71 1.62 -19.18
CA PRO A 1024 11.53 1.71 -18.32
C PRO A 1024 10.72 0.41 -18.23
N CYS A 1025 10.82 -0.50 -19.23
CA CYS A 1025 10.10 -1.77 -19.15
C CYS A 1025 10.68 -2.76 -18.14
N LEU A 1026 11.91 -2.54 -17.64
CA LEU A 1026 12.58 -3.47 -16.74
C LEU A 1026 11.82 -3.71 -15.43
N ALA A 1027 11.10 -2.69 -14.94
CA ALA A 1027 10.25 -2.84 -13.75
C ALA A 1027 9.15 -3.89 -13.96
N TYR A 1028 8.50 -3.89 -15.12
CA TYR A 1028 7.44 -4.85 -15.45
C TYR A 1028 7.99 -6.23 -15.79
N VAL A 1029 9.21 -6.29 -16.34
CA VAL A 1029 9.89 -7.55 -16.66
C VAL A 1029 10.31 -8.29 -15.40
N ASP A 1030 10.70 -7.56 -14.34
CA ASP A 1030 11.08 -8.15 -13.06
C ASP A 1030 9.90 -8.91 -12.44
N GLU A 1031 8.72 -8.27 -12.38
CA GLU A 1031 7.45 -8.85 -11.93
C GLU A 1031 7.02 -10.03 -12.82
N TYR A 1032 7.14 -9.88 -14.14
CA TYR A 1032 6.83 -10.96 -15.10
C TYR A 1032 7.70 -12.21 -14.85
N LEU A 1033 9.00 -12.05 -14.64
CA LEU A 1033 9.92 -13.17 -14.42
C LEU A 1033 9.66 -13.89 -13.09
N GLU A 1034 9.20 -13.18 -12.05
CA GLU A 1034 8.75 -13.78 -10.79
C GLU A 1034 7.44 -14.55 -10.97
N ALA A 1035 6.45 -13.95 -11.63
CA ALA A 1035 5.16 -14.59 -11.89
C ALA A 1035 5.27 -15.77 -12.87
N LEU A 1036 6.26 -15.77 -13.76
CA LEU A 1036 6.54 -16.86 -14.70
C LEU A 1036 6.95 -18.16 -13.98
N ILE A 1037 7.57 -18.04 -12.81
CA ILE A 1037 8.11 -19.19 -12.04
C ILE A 1037 7.29 -19.55 -10.80
N SER A 1038 6.32 -18.72 -10.42
CA SER A 1038 5.33 -18.98 -9.36
C SER A 1038 4.20 -19.86 -9.85
#